data_AF-A0A7C9P3A3-F1
#
_entry.id   AF-A0A7C9P3A3-F1
#
_cell.length_a   1.000
_cell.length_b   1.000
_cell.length_c   1.000
_cell.angle_alpha   90.00
_cell.angle_beta   90.00
_cell.angle_gamma   90.00
#
_symmetry.space_group_name_H-M   'P 1'
#
loop_
_entity.id
_entity.type
_entity.pdbx_description
1 polymer ?
#
loop_
_entity_poly.entity_id
_entity_poly.type
_entity_poly.pdbx_seq_one_letter_code
_entity_poly.pdbx_strand_id
1 'polypeptide(L)'
;MSTPRPLNLPWLALAFLLAFGWLVYLLGPILTPFLAGALLAYMFDPLVGRLEARGIPRATSTAIVIVLAGLGLFALLLVALPLFQGQFAELSQRAPAAIDLLQTRFLPWLQQTFGITIAPNLDALKTWLTKQATQNSANWLPTLQTGALAIVGVLVNLLLIPVVMFYLLKDWNVIVARVAALEPRDWVGTVTRIAHAMDLVVGEFLRGQMAVMATLSLYYVLALWAAGLDYALPIGILTGILSFVPFLGFGLGMILALLVALLQFSDWTGVAWVAGIYLAGQALETYVVTPRLVGERVGLHPVMVIFVLAAFGQLFGFVGVLLAVPMAAVLLVALRELRGVYEASAFYRGSYNAGSPDSTLPAMSAPLLGQPLLESNITSLPLVHKGKVRDIYAVGDDKLLIVTTDRLSAFDVVMPTPIAGKGEVLTRVSAFWFDKLKAIVPSQALDIAPESVVAISERDQVTGRAIVVKKLKALPVEAIVRGYLVGSGWKEYLASQSVCGIKLPAGLKLADRLPEPIFTPSTKAAVGAHDENIAFDAMAELIGADLAKQVCNVSLILYKTAAEYALTRGIIIADTKFEFGVDEAGKLVLIDEALTPDSSRFWPADQYQPGSNPPSFDKQFVRDWLESSGWNKQAPGPVLPDEIVEKTAAKYHEAMTRLLG
;
A
#
# COMPACT_ATOMS: atom_id res chain seq x y z
N MET A 1 38.09 16.76 30.00
CA MET A 1 37.24 16.00 30.95
C MET A 1 36.27 15.18 30.12
N SER A 2 36.52 13.88 30.01
CA SER A 2 35.70 12.90 29.30
C SER A 2 34.43 12.60 30.12
N THR A 3 33.27 13.08 29.67
CA THR A 3 32.00 12.59 30.17
C THR A 3 31.89 11.09 29.86
N PRO A 4 31.68 10.20 30.84
CA PRO A 4 31.50 8.78 30.58
C PRO A 4 30.24 8.60 29.74
N ARG A 5 30.40 8.05 28.53
CA ARG A 5 29.28 7.70 27.64
C ARG A 5 28.50 6.54 28.29
N PRO A 6 27.18 6.65 28.53
CA PRO A 6 26.46 5.64 29.28
C PRO A 6 26.29 4.38 28.42
N LEU A 7 27.01 3.31 28.77
CA LEU A 7 26.98 1.99 28.13
C LEU A 7 25.57 1.32 28.11
N ASN A 8 24.58 1.92 28.78
CA ASN A 8 23.33 1.27 29.16
C ASN A 8 22.11 1.75 28.35
N LEU A 9 22.20 2.82 27.56
CA LEU A 9 21.02 3.44 26.95
C LEU A 9 20.20 2.52 26.02
N PRO A 10 20.78 1.73 25.09
CA PRO A 10 20.00 0.82 24.24
C PRO A 10 19.41 -0.36 25.03
N TRP A 11 20.12 -0.86 26.05
CA TRP A 11 19.62 -1.92 26.93
C TRP A 11 18.51 -1.43 27.85
N LEU A 12 18.60 -0.18 28.33
CA LEU A 12 17.54 0.48 29.08
C LEU A 12 16.31 0.72 28.20
N ALA A 13 16.49 1.10 26.94
CA ALA A 13 15.39 1.24 25.99
C ALA A 13 14.70 -0.11 25.70
N LEU A 14 15.47 -1.18 25.53
CA LEU A 14 14.93 -2.53 25.37
C LEU A 14 14.20 -3.00 26.63
N ALA A 15 14.80 -2.80 27.81
CA ALA A 15 14.17 -3.14 29.09
C ALA A 15 12.88 -2.35 29.31
N PHE A 16 12.85 -1.06 28.93
CA PHE A 16 11.65 -0.24 28.96
C PHE A 16 10.57 -0.77 28.01
N LEU A 17 10.92 -1.13 26.77
CA LEU A 17 9.98 -1.71 25.81
C LEU A 17 9.38 -3.04 26.32
N LEU A 18 10.20 -3.92 26.87
CA LEU A 18 9.75 -5.19 27.44
C LEU A 18 8.87 -4.98 28.68
N ALA A 19 9.25 -4.07 29.59
CA ALA A 19 8.46 -3.73 30.77
C ALA A 19 7.12 -3.08 30.39
N PHE A 20 7.12 -2.20 29.38
CA PHE A 20 5.91 -1.58 28.86
C PHE A 20 4.98 -2.62 28.21
N GLY A 21 5.52 -3.52 27.39
CA GLY A 21 4.75 -4.63 26.81
C GLY A 21 4.16 -5.55 27.88
N TRP A 22 4.93 -5.88 28.92
CA TRP A 22 4.45 -6.66 30.06
C TRP A 22 3.35 -5.94 30.84
N LEU A 23 3.48 -4.62 31.05
CA LEU A 23 2.44 -3.81 31.69
C LEU A 23 1.14 -3.80 30.87
N VAL A 24 1.24 -3.63 29.54
CA VAL A 24 0.08 -3.69 28.64
C VAL A 24 -0.61 -5.05 28.70
N TYR A 25 0.16 -6.15 28.75
CA TYR A 25 -0.38 -7.49 28.95
C TYR A 25 -1.16 -7.63 30.27
N LEU A 26 -0.58 -7.16 31.38
CA LEU A 26 -1.25 -7.20 32.69
C LEU A 26 -2.51 -6.34 32.75
N LEU A 27 -2.52 -5.21 32.05
CA LEU A 27 -3.65 -4.28 32.02
C LEU A 27 -4.67 -4.57 30.91
N GLY A 28 -4.46 -5.60 30.08
CA GLY A 28 -5.32 -5.92 28.93
C GLY A 28 -6.83 -5.90 29.21
N PRO A 29 -7.32 -6.58 30.27
CA PRO A 29 -8.75 -6.57 30.62
C PRO A 29 -9.29 -5.18 30.97
N ILE A 30 -8.47 -4.33 31.60
CA ILE A 30 -8.84 -2.97 31.97
C ILE A 30 -8.79 -2.06 30.74
N LEU A 31 -7.81 -2.24 29.84
CA LEU A 31 -7.64 -1.44 28.63
C LEU A 31 -8.71 -1.72 27.57
N THR A 32 -9.28 -2.92 27.55
CA THR A 32 -10.27 -3.37 26.56
C THR A 32 -11.43 -2.39 26.36
N PRO A 33 -12.21 -1.98 27.38
CA PRO A 33 -13.29 -1.02 27.21
C PRO A 33 -12.81 0.39 26.83
N PHE A 34 -11.58 0.78 27.19
CA PHE A 34 -11.00 2.07 26.76
C PHE A 34 -10.63 2.05 25.28
N LEU A 35 -10.05 0.95 24.81
CA LEU A 35 -9.72 0.76 23.39
C LEU A 35 -10.99 0.71 22.53
N ALA A 36 -12.04 0.01 22.98
CA ALA A 36 -13.34 0.04 22.32
C ALA A 36 -13.95 1.45 22.29
N GLY A 37 -13.94 2.16 23.44
CA GLY A 37 -14.40 3.54 23.53
C GLY A 37 -13.62 4.49 22.61
N ALA A 38 -12.30 4.31 22.50
CA ALA A 38 -11.44 5.09 21.62
C ALA A 38 -11.72 4.82 20.14
N LEU A 39 -11.91 3.55 19.76
CA LEU A 39 -12.30 3.18 18.40
C LEU A 39 -13.60 3.84 17.98
N LEU A 40 -14.64 3.71 18.83
CA LEU A 40 -15.95 4.28 18.56
C LEU A 40 -15.88 5.82 18.56
N ALA A 41 -15.15 6.42 19.51
CA ALA A 41 -14.92 7.86 19.52
C ALA A 41 -14.29 8.32 18.21
N TYR A 42 -13.23 7.65 17.75
CA TYR A 42 -12.57 7.96 16.49
C TYR A 42 -13.53 7.83 15.29
N MET A 43 -14.32 6.74 15.24
CA MET A 43 -15.29 6.49 14.17
C MET A 43 -16.41 7.53 14.13
N PHE A 44 -16.86 8.02 15.29
CA PHE A 44 -17.98 8.93 15.43
C PHE A 44 -17.60 10.42 15.53
N ASP A 45 -16.32 10.76 15.70
CA ASP A 45 -15.83 12.15 15.75
C ASP A 45 -16.27 12.98 14.52
N PRO A 46 -16.26 12.46 13.27
CA PRO A 46 -16.78 13.20 12.13
C PRO A 46 -18.27 13.55 12.22
N LEU A 47 -19.08 12.81 12.99
CA LEU A 47 -20.48 13.15 13.22
C LEU A 47 -20.60 14.28 14.26
N VAL A 48 -19.80 14.23 15.32
CA VAL A 48 -19.73 15.28 16.34
C VAL A 48 -19.27 16.60 15.70
N GLY A 49 -18.21 16.57 14.88
CA GLY A 49 -17.72 17.74 14.15
C GLY A 49 -18.76 18.36 13.21
N ARG A 50 -19.62 17.55 12.57
CA ARG A 50 -20.74 18.05 11.73
C ARG A 50 -21.86 18.71 12.54
N LEU A 51 -22.06 18.35 13.79
CA LEU A 51 -23.02 19.02 14.68
C LEU A 51 -22.41 20.29 15.29
N GLU A 52 -21.12 20.25 15.61
CA GLU A 52 -20.34 21.40 16.07
C GLU A 52 -20.28 22.50 15.00
N ALA A 53 -20.07 22.13 13.73
CA ALA A 53 -20.14 23.04 12.59
C ALA A 53 -21.51 23.70 12.39
N ARG A 54 -22.59 23.11 12.95
CA ARG A 54 -23.94 23.69 12.97
C ARG A 54 -24.20 24.55 14.22
N GLY A 55 -23.18 24.81 15.03
CA GLY A 55 -23.26 25.67 16.22
C GLY A 55 -23.66 24.96 17.51
N ILE A 56 -23.78 23.64 17.53
CA ILE A 56 -24.11 22.88 18.75
C ILE A 56 -22.83 22.66 19.58
N PRO A 57 -22.80 22.97 20.88
CA PRO A 57 -21.62 22.75 21.72
C PRO A 57 -21.12 21.32 21.66
N ARG A 58 -19.78 21.12 21.63
CA ARG A 58 -19.16 19.80 21.48
C ARG A 58 -19.66 18.76 22.47
N ALA A 59 -19.86 19.11 23.75
CA ALA A 59 -20.40 18.21 24.76
C ALA A 59 -21.82 17.71 24.43
N THR A 60 -22.68 18.60 23.93
CA THR A 60 -24.05 18.26 23.52
C THR A 60 -24.03 17.42 22.23
N SER A 61 -23.20 17.79 21.26
CA SER A 61 -22.97 17.02 20.04
C SER A 61 -22.52 15.59 20.34
N THR A 62 -21.57 15.42 21.26
CA THR A 62 -21.10 14.11 21.74
C THR A 62 -22.24 13.32 22.40
N ALA A 63 -23.00 13.93 23.30
CA ALA A 63 -24.13 13.26 23.97
C ALA A 63 -25.18 12.79 22.97
N ILE A 64 -25.55 13.63 22.00
CA ILE A 64 -26.50 13.29 20.93
C ILE A 64 -26.00 12.08 20.14
N VAL A 65 -24.74 12.11 19.68
CA VAL A 65 -24.16 11.02 18.89
C VAL A 65 -24.12 9.71 19.66
N ILE A 66 -23.73 9.73 20.94
CA ILE A 66 -23.70 8.52 21.79
C ILE A 66 -25.11 7.96 21.99
N VAL A 67 -26.11 8.81 22.27
CA VAL A 67 -27.49 8.38 22.43
C VAL A 67 -28.03 7.77 21.14
N LEU A 68 -27.79 8.42 19.98
CA LEU A 68 -28.23 7.90 18.68
C LEU A 68 -27.55 6.58 18.32
N ALA A 69 -26.24 6.44 18.57
CA ALA A 69 -25.51 5.20 18.36
C ALA A 69 -26.02 4.09 19.29
N GLY A 70 -26.28 4.41 20.56
CA GLY A 70 -26.86 3.49 21.54
C GLY A 70 -28.27 3.03 21.16
N LEU A 71 -29.13 3.95 20.69
CA LEU A 71 -30.47 3.63 20.18
C LEU A 71 -30.41 2.77 18.92
N GLY A 72 -29.47 3.06 18.00
CA GLY A 72 -29.24 2.26 16.81
C GLY A 72 -28.80 0.83 17.14
N LEU A 73 -27.85 0.68 18.07
CA LEU A 73 -27.41 -0.63 18.57
C LEU A 73 -28.55 -1.36 19.29
N PHE A 74 -29.32 -0.66 20.12
CA PHE A 74 -30.46 -1.24 20.83
C PHE A 74 -31.54 -1.72 19.85
N ALA A 75 -31.89 -0.93 18.83
CA ALA A 75 -32.81 -1.32 17.78
C ALA A 75 -32.29 -2.54 16.98
N LEU A 76 -30.99 -2.55 16.64
CA LEU A 76 -30.36 -3.69 15.98
C LEU A 76 -30.47 -4.96 16.84
N LEU A 77 -30.18 -4.87 18.15
CA LEU A 77 -30.30 -6.00 19.08
C LEU A 77 -31.76 -6.44 19.26
N LEU A 78 -32.70 -5.51 19.35
CA LEU A 78 -34.13 -5.83 19.42
C LEU A 78 -34.63 -6.59 18.20
N VAL A 79 -34.07 -6.34 17.02
CA VAL A 79 -34.41 -7.08 15.80
C VAL A 79 -33.63 -8.39 15.75
N ALA A 80 -32.33 -8.36 16.00
CA ALA A 80 -31.45 -9.51 15.88
C ALA A 80 -31.78 -10.60 16.92
N LEU A 81 -31.96 -10.25 18.19
CA LEU A 81 -32.09 -11.24 19.28
C LEU A 81 -33.32 -12.15 19.12
N PRO A 82 -34.55 -11.63 18.86
CA PRO A 82 -35.70 -12.48 18.61
C PRO A 82 -35.58 -13.28 17.32
N LEU A 83 -34.94 -12.71 16.29
CA LEU A 83 -34.67 -13.43 15.04
C LEU A 83 -33.72 -14.61 15.28
N PHE A 84 -32.63 -14.41 16.02
CA PHE A 84 -31.73 -15.49 16.40
C PHE A 84 -32.42 -16.55 17.26
N GLN A 85 -33.26 -16.15 18.23
CA GLN A 85 -33.99 -17.09 19.08
C GLN A 85 -35.00 -17.92 18.28
N GLY A 86 -35.82 -17.27 17.46
CA GLY A 86 -36.79 -17.94 16.59
C GLY A 86 -36.11 -18.86 15.58
N GLN A 87 -35.07 -18.37 14.91
CA GLN A 87 -34.30 -19.14 13.94
C GLN A 87 -33.58 -20.32 14.60
N PHE A 88 -32.96 -20.15 15.76
CA PHE A 88 -32.27 -21.25 16.44
C PHE A 88 -33.27 -22.33 16.89
N ALA A 89 -34.44 -21.95 17.40
CA ALA A 89 -35.48 -22.90 17.78
C ALA A 89 -36.04 -23.65 16.57
N GLU A 90 -36.37 -22.95 15.48
CA GLU A 90 -36.84 -23.54 14.22
C GLU A 90 -35.78 -24.44 13.60
N LEU A 91 -34.52 -24.00 13.62
CA LEU A 91 -33.38 -24.77 13.17
C LEU A 91 -33.22 -26.06 13.96
N SER A 92 -33.23 -25.98 15.28
CA SER A 92 -33.11 -27.13 16.16
C SER A 92 -34.21 -28.15 15.91
N GLN A 93 -35.44 -27.70 15.60
CA GLN A 93 -36.56 -28.58 15.27
C GLN A 93 -36.44 -29.20 13.87
N ARG A 94 -35.88 -28.48 12.90
CA ARG A 94 -35.73 -28.96 11.52
C ARG A 94 -34.38 -29.65 11.23
N ALA A 95 -33.39 -29.51 12.12
CA ALA A 95 -32.07 -30.14 11.98
C ALA A 95 -32.13 -31.68 11.85
N PRO A 96 -32.99 -32.41 12.58
CA PRO A 96 -33.18 -33.84 12.36
C PRO A 96 -33.64 -34.17 10.92
N ALA A 97 -34.51 -33.33 10.33
CA ALA A 97 -34.99 -33.51 8.96
C ALA A 97 -33.91 -33.16 7.92
N ALA A 98 -33.05 -32.17 8.19
CA ALA A 98 -31.90 -31.87 7.34
C ALA A 98 -30.88 -33.03 7.30
N ILE A 99 -30.65 -33.69 8.45
CA ILE A 99 -29.82 -34.90 8.53
C ILE A 99 -30.43 -36.03 7.71
N ASP A 100 -31.76 -36.22 7.80
CA ASP A 100 -32.46 -37.24 7.00
C ASP A 100 -32.33 -36.95 5.50
N LEU A 101 -32.40 -35.69 5.06
CA LEU A 101 -32.17 -35.31 3.65
C LEU A 101 -30.73 -35.55 3.20
N LEU A 102 -29.75 -35.29 4.06
CA LEU A 102 -28.35 -35.62 3.79
C LEU A 102 -28.18 -37.13 3.60
N GLN A 103 -28.78 -37.93 4.48
CA GLN A 103 -28.69 -39.40 4.45
C GLN A 103 -29.40 -40.02 3.25
N THR A 104 -30.58 -39.50 2.89
CA THR A 104 -31.46 -40.10 1.87
C THR A 104 -31.28 -39.53 0.47
N ARG A 105 -30.77 -38.30 0.34
CA ARG A 105 -30.66 -37.61 -0.96
C ARG A 105 -29.22 -37.30 -1.33
N PHE A 106 -28.43 -36.77 -0.39
CA PHE A 106 -27.06 -36.32 -0.68
C PHE A 106 -26.05 -37.48 -0.72
N LEU A 107 -26.03 -38.35 0.30
CA LEU A 107 -25.12 -39.51 0.34
C LEU A 107 -25.30 -40.43 -0.89
N PRO A 108 -26.52 -40.80 -1.29
CA PRO A 108 -26.74 -41.62 -2.48
C PRO A 108 -26.34 -40.91 -3.78
N TRP A 109 -26.61 -39.60 -3.91
CA TRP A 109 -26.18 -38.81 -5.06
C TRP A 109 -24.65 -38.70 -5.15
N LEU A 110 -23.97 -38.49 -4.02
CA LEU A 110 -22.51 -38.44 -3.93
C LEU A 110 -21.91 -39.79 -4.33
N GLN A 111 -22.51 -40.88 -3.86
CA GLN A 111 -22.11 -42.24 -4.20
C GLN A 111 -22.34 -42.55 -5.68
N GLN A 112 -23.46 -42.11 -6.28
CA GLN A 112 -23.75 -42.32 -7.70
C GLN A 112 -22.91 -41.45 -8.63
N THR A 113 -22.56 -40.23 -8.21
CA THR A 113 -21.86 -39.25 -9.05
C THR A 113 -20.34 -39.39 -8.95
N PHE A 114 -19.81 -39.65 -7.76
CA PHE A 114 -18.37 -39.66 -7.49
C PHE A 114 -17.85 -41.02 -6.99
N GLY A 115 -18.72 -42.01 -6.75
CA GLY A 115 -18.31 -43.34 -6.29
C GLY A 115 -17.80 -43.40 -4.84
N ILE A 116 -17.89 -42.30 -4.09
CA ILE A 116 -17.35 -42.21 -2.72
C ILE A 116 -18.41 -42.73 -1.73
N THR A 117 -18.13 -43.87 -1.09
CA THR A 117 -18.94 -44.42 0.01
C THR A 117 -18.51 -43.82 1.34
N ILE A 118 -19.21 -42.79 1.79
CA ILE A 118 -19.08 -42.26 3.15
C ILE A 118 -20.25 -42.82 3.96
N ALA A 119 -19.98 -43.57 5.03
CA ALA A 119 -20.98 -44.05 5.99
C ALA A 119 -20.73 -43.40 7.36
N PRO A 120 -21.04 -42.10 7.53
CA PRO A 120 -20.91 -41.46 8.83
C PRO A 120 -22.03 -41.95 9.76
N ASN A 121 -21.73 -42.11 11.05
CA ASN A 121 -22.72 -42.44 12.07
C ASN A 121 -23.59 -41.20 12.39
N LEU A 122 -24.50 -40.88 11.48
CA LEU A 122 -25.38 -39.70 11.54
C LEU A 122 -26.49 -39.86 12.59
N ASP A 123 -26.77 -41.08 13.05
CA ASP A 123 -27.74 -41.34 14.11
C ASP A 123 -27.26 -40.84 15.49
N ALA A 124 -25.97 -40.99 15.78
CA ALA A 124 -25.36 -40.42 16.98
C ALA A 124 -25.40 -38.89 16.96
N LEU A 125 -25.14 -38.28 15.80
CA LEU A 125 -25.24 -36.83 15.61
C LEU A 125 -26.69 -36.33 15.76
N LYS A 126 -27.65 -37.04 15.17
CA LYS A 126 -29.09 -36.75 15.28
C LYS A 126 -29.55 -36.84 16.73
N THR A 127 -29.13 -37.86 17.46
CA THR A 127 -29.47 -38.05 18.88
C THR A 127 -28.85 -36.95 19.75
N TRP A 128 -27.59 -36.59 19.52
CA TRP A 128 -26.91 -35.49 20.21
C TRP A 128 -27.60 -34.13 19.93
N LEU A 129 -27.89 -33.82 18.67
CA LEU A 129 -28.58 -32.59 18.28
C LEU A 129 -29.99 -32.50 18.85
N THR A 130 -30.75 -33.60 18.82
CA THR A 130 -32.11 -33.63 19.36
C THR A 130 -32.08 -33.42 20.86
N LYS A 131 -31.18 -34.09 21.59
CA LYS A 131 -31.02 -33.90 23.03
C LYS A 131 -30.61 -32.47 23.39
N GLN A 132 -29.70 -31.88 22.61
CA GLN A 132 -29.25 -30.51 22.81
C GLN A 132 -30.34 -29.49 22.47
N ALA A 133 -31.12 -29.72 21.42
CA ALA A 133 -32.26 -28.89 21.01
C ALA A 133 -33.33 -28.79 22.11
N THR A 134 -33.71 -29.93 22.72
CA THR A 134 -34.71 -29.95 23.80
C THR A 134 -34.18 -29.40 25.12
N GLN A 135 -32.88 -29.53 25.39
CA GLN A 135 -32.26 -29.02 26.62
C GLN A 135 -31.85 -27.53 26.53
N ASN A 136 -31.41 -27.03 25.38
CA ASN A 136 -30.87 -25.66 25.25
C ASN A 136 -31.89 -24.56 24.95
N SER A 137 -33.10 -24.89 24.46
CA SER A 137 -34.13 -23.88 24.18
C SER A 137 -34.59 -23.13 25.44
N ALA A 138 -34.49 -23.76 26.62
CA ALA A 138 -34.86 -23.18 27.92
C ALA A 138 -33.67 -22.90 28.86
N ASN A 139 -32.48 -23.45 28.59
CA ASN A 139 -31.34 -23.42 29.54
C ASN A 139 -30.40 -22.20 29.42
N TRP A 140 -30.59 -21.27 28.49
CA TRP A 140 -29.79 -20.03 28.47
C TRP A 140 -30.14 -19.08 29.63
N LEU A 141 -31.38 -19.15 30.13
CA LEU A 141 -31.87 -18.28 31.22
C LEU A 141 -31.18 -18.57 32.58
N PRO A 142 -31.00 -19.84 33.00
CA PRO A 142 -30.19 -20.17 34.18
C PRO A 142 -28.68 -19.95 34.00
N THR A 143 -28.14 -20.02 32.78
CA THR A 143 -26.72 -19.69 32.50
C THR A 143 -26.46 -18.19 32.66
N LEU A 144 -27.44 -17.34 32.34
CA LEU A 144 -27.41 -15.92 32.70
C LEU A 144 -27.49 -15.71 34.23
N GLN A 145 -28.30 -16.48 34.95
CA GLN A 145 -28.40 -16.35 36.41
C GLN A 145 -27.13 -16.83 37.16
N THR A 146 -26.48 -17.91 36.71
CA THR A 146 -25.22 -18.43 37.31
C THR A 146 -23.97 -17.66 36.86
N GLY A 147 -24.06 -16.97 35.72
CA GLY A 147 -23.04 -16.04 35.22
C GLY A 147 -23.11 -14.64 35.81
N ALA A 148 -23.77 -14.41 36.96
CA ALA A 148 -23.97 -13.07 37.53
C ALA A 148 -22.66 -12.25 37.66
N LEU A 149 -21.52 -12.88 37.98
CA LEU A 149 -20.20 -12.23 38.00
C LEU A 149 -19.66 -11.90 36.60
N ALA A 150 -19.90 -12.76 35.60
CA ALA A 150 -19.54 -12.48 34.21
C ALA A 150 -20.42 -11.37 33.60
N ILE A 151 -21.70 -11.32 33.98
CA ILE A 151 -22.63 -10.25 33.63
C ILE A 151 -22.16 -8.93 34.23
N VAL A 152 -21.69 -8.90 35.48
CA VAL A 152 -21.11 -7.69 36.07
C VAL A 152 -19.94 -7.19 35.23
N GLY A 153 -19.01 -8.05 34.80
CA GLY A 153 -17.89 -7.66 33.94
C GLY A 153 -18.35 -7.10 32.58
N VAL A 154 -19.33 -7.75 31.93
CA VAL A 154 -19.91 -7.27 30.67
C VAL A 154 -20.64 -5.93 30.86
N LEU A 155 -21.42 -5.78 31.93
CA LEU A 155 -22.15 -4.54 32.25
C LEU A 155 -21.20 -3.39 32.57
N VAL A 156 -20.13 -3.65 33.32
CA VAL A 156 -19.09 -2.64 33.58
C VAL A 156 -18.44 -2.21 32.27
N ASN A 157 -18.06 -3.15 31.40
CA ASN A 157 -17.51 -2.80 30.09
C ASN A 157 -18.51 -2.05 29.21
N LEU A 158 -19.77 -2.48 29.17
CA LEU A 158 -20.84 -1.86 28.40
C LEU A 158 -21.16 -0.44 28.88
N LEU A 159 -21.04 -0.18 30.19
CA LEU A 159 -21.20 1.15 30.77
C LEU A 159 -19.96 2.03 30.54
N LEU A 160 -18.76 1.44 30.64
CA LEU A 160 -17.51 2.17 30.55
C LEU A 160 -17.21 2.62 29.12
N ILE A 161 -17.58 1.84 28.09
CA ILE A 161 -17.37 2.21 26.69
C ILE A 161 -18.01 3.57 26.33
N PRO A 162 -19.33 3.81 26.56
CA PRO A 162 -19.95 5.12 26.32
C PRO A 162 -19.33 6.25 27.15
N VAL A 163 -18.95 5.96 28.40
CA VAL A 163 -18.33 6.97 29.27
C VAL A 163 -16.97 7.39 28.73
N VAL A 164 -16.10 6.42 28.39
CA VAL A 164 -14.79 6.70 27.78
C VAL A 164 -14.97 7.39 26.44
N MET A 165 -15.87 6.90 25.60
CA MET A 165 -16.20 7.52 24.32
C MET A 165 -16.64 8.98 24.49
N PHE A 166 -17.45 9.31 25.50
CA PHE A 166 -17.88 10.68 25.78
C PHE A 166 -16.69 11.60 26.09
N TYR A 167 -15.83 11.19 27.02
CA TYR A 167 -14.66 12.01 27.40
C TYR A 167 -13.65 12.13 26.26
N LEU A 168 -13.40 11.04 25.53
CA LEU A 168 -12.51 11.09 24.37
C LEU A 168 -13.07 12.02 23.30
N LEU A 169 -14.33 11.87 22.86
CA LEU A 169 -14.92 12.76 21.87
C LEU A 169 -14.93 14.23 22.30
N LYS A 170 -15.29 14.49 23.56
CA LYS A 170 -15.38 15.86 24.09
C LYS A 170 -14.00 16.51 24.20
N ASP A 171 -13.04 15.82 24.83
CA ASP A 171 -11.78 16.42 25.28
C ASP A 171 -10.57 16.06 24.40
N TRP A 172 -10.75 15.31 23.30
CA TRP A 172 -9.67 14.86 22.39
C TRP A 172 -8.66 15.96 22.05
N ASN A 173 -9.14 17.09 21.52
CA ASN A 173 -8.29 18.20 21.07
C ASN A 173 -7.44 18.77 22.22
N VAL A 174 -8.01 18.81 23.44
CA VAL A 174 -7.32 19.30 24.63
C VAL A 174 -6.26 18.28 25.09
N ILE A 175 -6.60 16.98 25.06
CA ILE A 175 -5.67 15.89 25.41
C ILE A 175 -4.47 15.92 24.46
N VAL A 176 -4.72 15.96 23.14
CA VAL A 176 -3.67 16.00 22.12
C VAL A 176 -2.79 17.25 22.29
N ALA A 177 -3.37 18.43 22.50
CA ALA A 177 -2.61 19.66 22.71
C ALA A 177 -1.71 19.60 23.96
N ARG A 178 -2.19 18.99 25.05
CA ARG A 178 -1.39 18.81 26.29
C ARG A 178 -0.27 17.79 26.10
N VAL A 179 -0.52 16.70 25.39
CA VAL A 179 0.51 15.70 25.08
C VAL A 179 1.57 16.31 24.15
N ALA A 180 1.16 17.04 23.11
CA ALA A 180 2.06 17.74 22.21
C ALA A 180 2.94 18.78 22.95
N ALA A 181 2.44 19.37 24.05
CA ALA A 181 3.23 20.29 24.87
C ALA A 181 4.36 19.62 25.68
N LEU A 182 4.32 18.29 25.86
CA LEU A 182 5.39 17.53 26.52
C LEU A 182 6.53 17.16 25.56
N GLU A 183 6.34 17.36 24.25
CA GLU A 183 7.31 16.98 23.23
C GLU A 183 8.53 17.93 23.23
N PRO A 184 9.76 17.38 23.21
CA PRO A 184 10.96 18.19 22.98
C PRO A 184 10.86 18.95 21.65
N ARG A 185 11.20 20.24 21.64
CA ARG A 185 11.03 21.12 20.47
C ARG A 185 11.69 20.58 19.19
N ASP A 186 12.84 19.92 19.34
CA ASP A 186 13.59 19.34 18.22
C ASP A 186 12.85 18.15 17.57
N TRP A 187 11.92 17.51 18.29
CA TRP A 187 11.24 16.28 17.87
C TRP A 187 9.82 16.53 17.37
N VAL A 188 9.27 17.73 17.58
CA VAL A 188 7.90 18.11 17.20
C VAL A 188 7.62 17.78 15.74
N GLY A 189 8.56 18.09 14.82
CA GLY A 189 8.39 17.78 13.39
C GLY A 189 8.26 16.28 13.11
N THR A 190 9.09 15.46 13.77
CA THR A 190 9.07 14.00 13.63
C THR A 190 7.81 13.39 14.25
N VAL A 191 7.47 13.79 15.48
CA VAL A 191 6.28 13.25 16.17
C VAL A 191 5.01 13.66 15.44
N THR A 192 4.91 14.92 14.99
CA THR A 192 3.77 15.40 14.19
C THR A 192 3.64 14.61 12.89
N ARG A 193 4.75 14.34 12.19
CA ARG A 193 4.73 13.52 10.96
C ARG A 193 4.22 12.10 11.24
N ILE A 194 4.73 11.45 12.28
CA ILE A 194 4.32 10.08 12.66
C ILE A 194 2.85 10.06 13.06
N ALA A 195 2.40 11.03 13.88
CA ALA A 195 1.02 11.15 14.31
C ALA A 195 0.06 11.33 13.13
N HIS A 196 0.38 12.20 12.18
CA HIS A 196 -0.42 12.39 10.97
C HIS A 196 -0.44 11.12 10.10
N ALA A 197 0.69 10.41 9.97
CA ALA A 197 0.74 9.16 9.22
C ALA A 197 -0.13 8.07 9.87
N MET A 198 -0.10 7.94 11.19
CA MET A 198 -0.97 7.03 11.95
C MET A 198 -2.45 7.40 11.81
N ASP A 199 -2.78 8.69 11.95
CA ASP A 199 -4.15 9.20 11.83
C ASP A 199 -4.74 8.96 10.43
N LEU A 200 -3.97 9.24 9.37
CA LEU A 200 -4.40 9.00 7.99
C LEU A 200 -4.73 7.52 7.78
N VAL A 201 -3.86 6.60 8.23
CA VAL A 201 -4.06 5.16 8.04
C VAL A 201 -5.29 4.65 8.79
N VAL A 202 -5.46 5.04 10.07
CA VAL A 202 -6.62 4.62 10.87
C VAL A 202 -7.91 5.22 10.30
N GLY A 203 -7.90 6.50 9.96
CA GLY A 203 -9.08 7.20 9.46
C GLY A 203 -9.55 6.71 8.11
N GLU A 204 -8.63 6.45 7.18
CA GLU A 204 -8.98 5.89 5.88
C GLU A 204 -9.49 4.46 5.99
N PHE A 205 -8.84 3.62 6.82
CA PHE A 205 -9.29 2.25 7.06
C PHE A 205 -10.70 2.22 7.65
N LEU A 206 -10.97 2.97 8.72
CA LEU A 206 -12.28 2.95 9.38
C LEU A 206 -13.40 3.50 8.50
N ARG A 207 -13.15 4.58 7.75
CA ARG A 207 -14.13 5.13 6.80
C ARG A 207 -14.42 4.15 5.66
N GLY A 208 -13.37 3.53 5.12
CA GLY A 208 -13.49 2.49 4.10
C GLY A 208 -14.29 1.30 4.61
N GLN A 209 -13.96 0.80 5.81
CA GLN A 209 -14.61 -0.39 6.37
C GLN A 209 -16.08 -0.15 6.68
N MET A 210 -16.45 1.05 7.18
CA MET A 210 -17.86 1.41 7.36
C MET A 210 -18.63 1.43 6.04
N ALA A 211 -18.00 1.91 4.96
CA ALA A 211 -18.61 1.89 3.62
C ALA A 211 -18.73 0.44 3.08
N VAL A 212 -17.74 -0.42 3.33
CA VAL A 212 -17.78 -1.86 3.00
C VAL A 212 -18.96 -2.53 3.72
N MET A 213 -19.06 -2.36 5.04
CA MET A 213 -20.14 -2.96 5.84
C MET A 213 -21.52 -2.54 5.32
N ALA A 214 -21.73 -1.25 5.06
CA ALA A 214 -22.99 -0.74 4.53
C ALA A 214 -23.30 -1.29 3.13
N THR A 215 -22.30 -1.35 2.26
CA THR A 215 -22.44 -1.87 0.89
C THR A 215 -22.77 -3.36 0.89
N LEU A 216 -22.06 -4.16 1.69
CA LEU A 216 -22.30 -5.60 1.80
C LEU A 216 -23.63 -5.91 2.48
N SER A 217 -23.99 -5.18 3.55
CA SER A 217 -25.32 -5.32 4.16
C SER A 217 -26.41 -5.07 3.12
N LEU A 218 -26.32 -3.99 2.34
CA LEU A 218 -27.29 -3.70 1.30
C LEU A 218 -27.31 -4.78 0.21
N TYR A 219 -26.14 -5.20 -0.27
CA TYR A 219 -26.00 -6.25 -1.28
C TYR A 219 -26.66 -7.56 -0.83
N TYR A 220 -26.30 -8.08 0.34
CA TYR A 220 -26.81 -9.36 0.82
C TYR A 220 -28.30 -9.31 1.15
N VAL A 221 -28.80 -8.21 1.73
CA VAL A 221 -30.23 -8.03 1.96
C VAL A 221 -31.00 -8.10 0.65
N LEU A 222 -30.59 -7.34 -0.37
CA LEU A 222 -31.29 -7.29 -1.65
C LEU A 222 -31.16 -8.60 -2.44
N ALA A 223 -29.96 -9.19 -2.48
CA ALA A 223 -29.71 -10.41 -3.23
C ALA A 223 -30.42 -11.62 -2.63
N LEU A 224 -30.37 -11.80 -1.31
CA LEU A 224 -31.08 -12.89 -0.63
C LEU A 224 -32.60 -12.70 -0.69
N TRP A 225 -33.07 -11.45 -0.61
CA TRP A 225 -34.49 -11.14 -0.77
C TRP A 225 -34.97 -11.45 -2.19
N ALA A 226 -34.17 -11.11 -3.21
CA ALA A 226 -34.45 -11.45 -4.60
C ALA A 226 -34.43 -12.97 -4.87
N ALA A 227 -33.61 -13.72 -4.13
CA ALA A 227 -33.64 -15.18 -4.15
C ALA A 227 -34.84 -15.79 -3.39
N GLY A 228 -35.66 -14.96 -2.73
CA GLY A 228 -36.84 -15.37 -1.98
C GLY A 228 -36.54 -15.92 -0.59
N LEU A 229 -35.38 -15.65 0.00
CA LEU A 229 -35.05 -16.10 1.35
C LEU A 229 -35.81 -15.28 2.40
N ASP A 230 -36.60 -15.92 3.27
CA ASP A 230 -37.49 -15.23 4.22
C ASP A 230 -36.71 -14.38 5.23
N TYR A 231 -35.50 -14.83 5.59
CA TYR A 231 -34.62 -14.19 6.55
C TYR A 231 -33.52 -13.33 5.92
N ALA A 232 -33.73 -12.85 4.69
CA ALA A 232 -32.76 -12.04 3.95
C ALA A 232 -32.30 -10.78 4.72
N LEU A 233 -33.23 -10.04 5.34
CA LEU A 233 -32.93 -8.80 6.06
C LEU A 233 -31.96 -9.00 7.24
N PRO A 234 -32.26 -9.83 8.26
CA PRO A 234 -31.36 -10.04 9.38
C PRO A 234 -30.03 -10.67 8.97
N ILE A 235 -30.05 -11.67 8.09
CA ILE A 235 -28.84 -12.38 7.66
C ILE A 235 -27.95 -11.43 6.86
N GLY A 236 -28.51 -10.63 5.96
CA GLY A 236 -27.75 -9.67 5.15
C GLY A 236 -27.13 -8.56 6.00
N ILE A 237 -27.88 -7.96 6.92
CA ILE A 237 -27.36 -6.95 7.86
C ILE A 237 -26.24 -7.54 8.72
N LEU A 238 -26.47 -8.72 9.31
CA LEU A 238 -25.48 -9.41 10.14
C LEU A 238 -24.20 -9.71 9.35
N THR A 239 -24.33 -10.27 8.14
CA THR A 239 -23.21 -10.60 7.25
C THR A 239 -22.36 -9.36 6.97
N GLY A 240 -23.00 -8.25 6.59
CA GLY A 240 -22.29 -6.99 6.32
C GLY A 240 -21.66 -6.38 7.57
N ILE A 241 -22.31 -6.41 8.74
CA ILE A 241 -21.69 -5.90 9.99
C ILE A 241 -20.48 -6.74 10.40
N LEU A 242 -20.60 -8.07 10.33
CA LEU A 242 -19.54 -8.98 10.70
C LEU A 242 -18.37 -8.98 9.70
N SER A 243 -18.54 -8.41 8.51
CA SER A 243 -17.45 -8.20 7.55
C SER A 243 -16.36 -7.25 8.06
N PHE A 244 -16.62 -6.51 9.15
CA PHE A 244 -15.58 -5.75 9.86
C PHE A 244 -14.39 -6.63 10.28
N VAL A 245 -14.66 -7.90 10.63
CA VAL A 245 -13.62 -8.89 10.89
C VAL A 245 -13.41 -9.71 9.62
N PRO A 246 -12.18 -9.78 9.07
CA PRO A 246 -11.88 -10.54 7.86
C PRO A 246 -12.39 -11.98 7.94
N PHE A 247 -13.05 -12.44 6.87
CA PHE A 247 -13.63 -13.78 6.70
C PHE A 247 -14.79 -14.17 7.65
N LEU A 248 -14.97 -13.47 8.77
CA LEU A 248 -16.00 -13.79 9.75
C LEU A 248 -17.41 -13.53 9.20
N GLY A 249 -17.59 -12.37 8.56
CA GLY A 249 -18.89 -12.00 7.97
C GLY A 249 -19.35 -12.97 6.91
N PHE A 250 -18.50 -13.24 5.92
CA PHE A 250 -18.78 -14.23 4.88
C PHE A 250 -19.02 -15.62 5.45
N GLY A 251 -18.12 -16.13 6.30
CA GLY A 251 -18.22 -17.49 6.81
C GLY A 251 -19.49 -17.73 7.63
N LEU A 252 -19.73 -16.89 8.64
CA LEU A 252 -20.91 -17.05 9.51
C LEU A 252 -22.21 -16.75 8.76
N GLY A 253 -22.22 -15.68 7.94
CA GLY A 253 -23.36 -15.32 7.11
C GLY A 253 -23.75 -16.43 6.14
N MET A 254 -22.78 -16.99 5.42
CA MET A 254 -23.00 -18.07 4.45
C MET A 254 -23.54 -19.32 5.13
N ILE A 255 -22.97 -19.72 6.26
CA ILE A 255 -23.45 -20.88 7.02
C ILE A 255 -24.92 -20.67 7.40
N LEU A 256 -25.27 -19.52 8.00
CA LEU A 256 -26.64 -19.22 8.40
C LEU A 256 -27.59 -19.19 7.20
N ALA A 257 -27.21 -18.52 6.12
CA ALA A 257 -28.02 -18.40 4.91
C ALA A 257 -28.27 -19.74 4.23
N LEU A 258 -27.23 -20.57 4.07
CA LEU A 258 -27.36 -21.88 3.42
C LEU A 258 -28.23 -22.83 4.23
N LEU A 259 -28.13 -22.78 5.55
CA LEU A 259 -28.89 -23.67 6.40
C LEU A 259 -30.34 -23.21 6.57
N VAL A 260 -30.63 -21.90 6.49
CA VAL A 260 -32.00 -21.41 6.27
C VAL A 260 -32.52 -21.85 4.90
N ALA A 261 -31.72 -21.69 3.83
CA ALA A 261 -32.12 -22.05 2.47
C ALA A 261 -32.45 -23.54 2.33
N LEU A 262 -31.65 -24.42 2.95
CA LEU A 262 -31.86 -25.87 2.94
C LEU A 262 -33.16 -26.29 3.64
N LEU A 263 -33.63 -25.48 4.59
CA LEU A 263 -34.87 -25.74 5.32
C LEU A 263 -36.10 -25.08 4.69
N GLN A 264 -35.90 -24.01 3.94
CA GLN A 264 -36.95 -23.24 3.30
C GLN A 264 -37.28 -23.79 1.90
N PHE A 265 -36.25 -24.08 1.09
CA PHE A 265 -36.40 -24.55 -0.27
C PHE A 265 -36.48 -26.08 -0.33
N SER A 266 -37.36 -26.62 -1.17
CA SER A 266 -37.52 -28.06 -1.39
C SER A 266 -36.56 -28.62 -2.46
N ASP A 267 -35.97 -27.72 -3.24
CA ASP A 267 -35.13 -27.94 -4.40
C ASP A 267 -33.70 -27.41 -4.16
N TRP A 268 -32.71 -28.12 -4.72
CA TRP A 268 -31.29 -27.73 -4.60
C TRP A 268 -30.95 -26.42 -5.32
N THR A 269 -31.82 -25.99 -6.23
CA THR A 269 -31.74 -24.74 -6.98
C THR A 269 -31.78 -23.52 -6.06
N GLY A 270 -32.67 -23.49 -5.06
CA GLY A 270 -32.71 -22.39 -4.08
C GLY A 270 -31.42 -22.30 -3.25
N VAL A 271 -30.92 -23.45 -2.78
CA VAL A 271 -29.64 -23.53 -2.04
C VAL A 271 -28.46 -23.12 -2.93
N ALA A 272 -28.45 -23.53 -4.21
CA ALA A 272 -27.41 -23.16 -5.16
C ALA A 272 -27.40 -21.66 -5.47
N TRP A 273 -28.58 -21.02 -5.57
CA TRP A 273 -28.67 -19.57 -5.71
C TRP A 273 -28.10 -18.83 -4.51
N VAL A 274 -28.43 -19.26 -3.29
CA VAL A 274 -27.88 -18.66 -2.06
C VAL A 274 -26.36 -18.84 -1.99
N ALA A 275 -25.85 -20.04 -2.31
CA ALA A 275 -24.41 -20.27 -2.40
C ALA A 275 -23.75 -19.36 -3.46
N GLY A 276 -24.38 -19.23 -4.63
CA GLY A 276 -23.92 -18.36 -5.72
C GLY A 276 -23.87 -16.88 -5.32
N ILE A 277 -24.87 -16.39 -4.59
CA ILE A 277 -24.91 -15.02 -4.05
C ILE A 277 -23.75 -14.79 -3.08
N TYR A 278 -23.47 -15.73 -2.18
CA TYR A 278 -22.34 -15.59 -1.25
C TYR A 278 -21.00 -15.62 -1.97
N LEU A 279 -20.81 -16.52 -2.94
CA LEU A 279 -19.57 -16.56 -3.72
C LEU A 279 -19.38 -15.30 -4.57
N ALA A 280 -20.44 -14.81 -5.20
CA ALA A 280 -20.42 -13.55 -5.95
C ALA A 280 -20.17 -12.36 -5.02
N GLY A 281 -20.79 -12.33 -3.84
CA GLY A 281 -20.58 -11.33 -2.80
C GLY A 281 -19.13 -11.31 -2.31
N GLN A 282 -18.53 -12.47 -2.05
CA GLN A 282 -17.12 -12.58 -1.65
C GLN A 282 -16.18 -12.11 -2.75
N ALA A 283 -16.45 -12.44 -4.01
CA ALA A 283 -15.66 -11.97 -5.14
C ALA A 283 -15.80 -10.45 -5.32
N LEU A 284 -17.02 -9.92 -5.21
CA LEU A 284 -17.31 -8.49 -5.25
C LEU A 284 -16.59 -7.75 -4.12
N GLU A 285 -16.66 -8.28 -2.89
CA GLU A 285 -15.94 -7.77 -1.73
C GLU A 285 -14.44 -7.72 -1.99
N THR A 286 -13.85 -8.85 -2.38
CA THR A 286 -12.40 -9.03 -2.49
C THR A 286 -11.79 -8.23 -3.64
N TYR A 287 -12.43 -8.21 -4.82
CA TYR A 287 -11.85 -7.65 -6.03
C TYR A 287 -12.33 -6.23 -6.37
N VAL A 288 -13.46 -5.80 -5.83
CA VAL A 288 -14.06 -4.50 -6.21
C VAL A 288 -14.26 -3.60 -5.00
N VAL A 289 -15.01 -4.05 -3.99
CA VAL A 289 -15.47 -3.19 -2.90
C VAL A 289 -14.32 -2.85 -1.95
N THR A 290 -13.61 -3.84 -1.43
CA THR A 290 -12.48 -3.60 -0.51
C THR A 290 -11.35 -2.80 -1.18
N PRO A 291 -10.88 -3.12 -2.41
CA PRO A 291 -9.86 -2.33 -3.08
C PRO A 291 -10.28 -0.88 -3.38
N ARG A 292 -11.56 -0.62 -3.69
CA ARG A 292 -12.04 0.74 -3.98
C ARG A 292 -12.35 1.56 -2.74
N LEU A 293 -12.86 0.95 -1.67
CA LEU A 293 -13.33 1.67 -0.48
C LEU A 293 -12.26 1.76 0.62
N VAL A 294 -11.48 0.69 0.83
CA VAL A 294 -10.43 0.63 1.86
C VAL A 294 -9.04 0.86 1.26
N GLY A 295 -8.83 0.47 0.00
CA GLY A 295 -7.53 0.56 -0.68
C GLY A 295 -6.53 -0.50 -0.23
N GLU A 296 -5.48 -0.75 -1.01
CA GLU A 296 -4.39 -1.70 -0.67
C GLU A 296 -3.47 -1.24 0.48
N ARG A 297 -3.88 -0.20 1.23
CA ARG A 297 -3.00 0.65 2.06
C ARG A 297 -2.52 0.01 3.35
N VAL A 298 -3.18 -1.05 3.83
CA VAL A 298 -2.76 -1.72 5.07
C VAL A 298 -1.49 -2.55 4.85
N GLY A 299 -1.25 -3.06 3.63
CA GLY A 299 0.01 -3.73 3.24
C GLY A 299 0.42 -4.93 4.11
N LEU A 300 -0.52 -5.50 4.88
CA LEU A 300 -0.27 -6.65 5.73
C LEU A 300 -0.42 -7.93 4.91
N HIS A 301 0.61 -8.77 4.94
CA HIS A 301 0.54 -10.11 4.38
C HIS A 301 -0.61 -10.92 5.02
N PRO A 302 -1.35 -11.78 4.30
CA PRO A 302 -2.49 -12.52 4.86
C PRO A 302 -2.17 -13.30 6.14
N VAL A 303 -0.97 -13.91 6.20
CA VAL A 303 -0.48 -14.60 7.42
C VAL A 303 -0.32 -13.63 8.60
N MET A 304 0.14 -12.41 8.35
CA MET A 304 0.23 -11.38 9.39
C MET A 304 -1.15 -10.94 9.86
N VAL A 305 -2.14 -10.85 8.97
CA VAL A 305 -3.52 -10.55 9.36
C VAL A 305 -4.05 -11.62 10.30
N ILE A 306 -3.88 -12.90 9.96
CA ILE A 306 -4.27 -14.03 10.83
C ILE A 306 -3.56 -13.96 12.18
N PHE A 307 -2.23 -13.74 12.16
CA PHE A 307 -1.43 -13.63 13.38
C PHE A 307 -1.91 -12.48 14.27
N VAL A 308 -2.11 -11.28 13.71
CA VAL A 308 -2.53 -10.10 14.46
C VAL A 308 -3.95 -10.28 15.00
N LEU A 309 -4.88 -10.85 14.23
CA LEU A 309 -6.23 -11.17 14.71
C LEU A 309 -6.16 -12.11 15.93
N ALA A 310 -5.34 -13.16 15.86
CA ALA A 310 -5.15 -14.08 16.97
C ALA A 310 -4.46 -13.41 18.17
N ALA A 311 -3.40 -12.63 17.94
CA ALA A 311 -2.63 -11.96 18.98
C ALA A 311 -3.45 -10.91 19.73
N PHE A 312 -4.11 -10.00 19.01
CA PHE A 312 -4.98 -9.00 19.63
C PHE A 312 -6.23 -9.64 20.22
N GLY A 313 -6.77 -10.69 19.60
CA GLY A 313 -7.87 -11.48 20.15
C GLY A 313 -7.53 -12.12 21.51
N GLN A 314 -6.31 -12.62 21.68
CA GLN A 314 -5.84 -13.15 22.95
C GLN A 314 -5.61 -12.05 24.00
N LEU A 315 -5.11 -10.88 23.60
CA LEU A 315 -4.77 -9.78 24.52
C LEU A 315 -5.99 -8.99 24.99
N PHE A 316 -6.93 -8.69 24.09
CA PHE A 316 -8.05 -7.77 24.34
C PHE A 316 -9.41 -8.38 23.98
N GLY A 317 -9.48 -9.71 23.81
CA GLY A 317 -10.71 -10.41 23.47
C GLY A 317 -11.29 -9.98 22.11
N PHE A 318 -12.61 -10.01 22.00
CA PHE A 318 -13.32 -9.64 20.76
C PHE A 318 -13.01 -8.21 20.28
N VAL A 319 -12.87 -7.25 21.21
CA VAL A 319 -12.48 -5.87 20.88
C VAL A 319 -11.10 -5.83 20.24
N GLY A 320 -10.17 -6.68 20.71
CA GLY A 320 -8.87 -6.85 20.09
C GLY A 320 -8.95 -7.33 18.65
N VAL A 321 -9.82 -8.30 18.36
CA VAL A 321 -10.04 -8.78 16.98
C VAL A 321 -10.55 -7.64 16.08
N LEU A 322 -11.48 -6.82 16.55
CA LEU A 322 -11.95 -5.63 15.82
C LEU A 322 -10.79 -4.65 15.55
N LEU A 323 -9.98 -4.39 16.57
CA LEU A 323 -8.87 -3.44 16.48
C LEU A 323 -7.61 -3.98 15.80
N ALA A 324 -7.53 -5.28 15.55
CA ALA A 324 -6.35 -5.97 15.07
C ALA A 324 -5.76 -5.28 13.84
N VAL A 325 -6.57 -5.14 12.79
CA VAL A 325 -6.13 -4.59 11.51
C VAL A 325 -5.66 -3.13 11.61
N PRO A 326 -6.45 -2.17 12.15
CA PRO A 326 -6.00 -0.79 12.26
C PRO A 326 -4.81 -0.64 13.21
N MET A 327 -4.78 -1.37 14.33
CA MET A 327 -3.66 -1.31 15.27
C MET A 327 -2.39 -1.91 14.70
N ALA A 328 -2.47 -2.97 13.89
CA ALA A 328 -1.31 -3.51 13.18
C ALA A 328 -0.79 -2.55 12.11
N ALA A 329 -1.68 -1.85 11.40
CA ALA A 329 -1.27 -0.84 10.43
C ALA A 329 -0.51 0.31 11.12
N VAL A 330 -1.02 0.77 12.27
CA VAL A 330 -0.38 1.77 13.13
C VAL A 330 0.98 1.28 13.66
N LEU A 331 1.02 0.03 14.15
CA LEU A 331 2.25 -0.60 14.61
C LEU A 331 3.28 -0.72 13.48
N LEU A 332 2.85 -1.07 12.27
CA LEU A 332 3.72 -1.18 11.10
C LEU A 332 4.32 0.17 10.73
N VAL A 333 3.54 1.26 10.75
CA VAL A 333 4.03 2.63 10.55
C VAL A 333 5.07 2.98 11.62
N ALA A 334 4.76 2.74 12.90
CA ALA A 334 5.68 2.99 14.00
C ALA A 334 6.98 2.17 13.86
N LEU A 335 6.89 0.88 13.52
CA LEU A 335 8.04 0.01 13.32
C LEU A 335 8.90 0.44 12.13
N ARG A 336 8.30 0.92 11.04
CA ARG A 336 9.03 1.47 9.89
C ARG A 336 9.83 2.71 10.28
N GLU A 337 9.23 3.63 11.02
CA GLU A 337 9.91 4.84 11.50
C GLU A 337 10.99 4.50 12.55
N LEU A 338 10.69 3.60 13.49
CA LEU A 338 11.66 3.10 14.47
C LEU A 338 12.84 2.40 13.81
N ARG A 339 12.59 1.63 12.74
CA ARG A 339 13.65 0.99 11.94
C ARG A 339 14.55 2.04 11.31
N GLY A 340 13.99 3.11 10.72
CA GLY A 340 14.78 4.21 10.17
C GLY A 340 15.67 4.88 11.23
N VAL A 341 15.13 5.14 12.43
CA VAL A 341 15.90 5.68 13.56
C VAL A 341 16.97 4.70 14.03
N TYR A 342 16.65 3.41 14.12
CA TYR A 342 17.59 2.36 14.51
C TYR A 342 18.74 2.23 13.49
N GLU A 343 18.45 2.19 12.20
CA GLU A 343 19.45 2.11 11.12
C GLU A 343 20.31 3.37 11.02
N ALA A 344 19.75 4.52 11.39
CA ALA A 344 20.49 5.78 11.50
C ALA A 344 21.36 5.87 12.78
N SER A 345 21.08 5.05 13.79
CA SER A 345 21.77 5.12 15.09
C SER A 345 23.22 4.66 15.02
N ALA A 346 24.08 5.26 15.86
CA ALA A 346 25.47 4.87 16.00
C ALA A 346 25.65 3.41 16.47
N PHE A 347 24.61 2.85 17.12
CA PHE A 347 24.54 1.46 17.57
C PHE A 347 24.43 0.50 16.40
N TYR A 348 23.54 0.75 15.43
CA TYR A 348 23.41 -0.08 14.23
C TYR A 348 24.60 0.05 13.29
N ARG A 349 25.13 1.27 13.12
CA ARG A 349 26.26 1.56 12.22
C ARG A 349 27.63 1.07 12.73
N GLY A 350 27.69 0.40 13.88
CA GLY A 350 28.94 -0.12 14.47
C GLY A 350 29.88 0.94 15.05
N SER A 351 29.60 2.22 14.87
CA SER A 351 30.35 3.38 15.41
C SER A 351 30.25 3.56 16.93
N TYR A 352 29.41 2.79 17.62
CA TYR A 352 29.22 2.85 19.08
C TYR A 352 30.49 2.51 19.88
N ASN A 353 31.38 1.67 19.31
CA ASN A 353 32.67 1.29 19.89
C ASN A 353 33.89 1.89 19.17
N ALA A 354 33.70 2.82 18.23
CA ALA A 354 34.82 3.51 17.60
C ALA A 354 35.43 4.49 18.62
N GLY A 355 36.44 4.00 19.33
CA GLY A 355 37.40 4.83 20.04
C GLY A 355 38.03 5.85 19.09
N SER A 356 38.48 6.96 19.65
CA SER A 356 39.18 8.10 19.02
C SER A 356 39.97 7.80 17.74
N PRO A 357 39.99 8.74 16.77
CA PRO A 357 40.58 8.52 15.45
C PRO A 357 42.09 8.61 15.53
N ASP A 358 42.75 7.46 15.62
CA ASP A 358 44.15 7.29 15.21
C ASP A 358 44.38 5.83 14.83
N SER A 359 44.36 5.55 13.52
CA SER A 359 45.16 4.47 12.93
C SER A 359 45.21 4.67 11.43
N THR A 360 46.30 5.32 11.01
CA THR A 360 46.87 5.25 9.68
C THR A 360 47.19 3.79 9.32
N LEU A 361 46.79 3.34 8.13
CA LEU A 361 47.65 2.61 7.18
C LEU A 361 46.99 2.65 5.78
N PRO A 362 47.76 2.95 4.71
CA PRO A 362 47.22 3.21 3.38
C PRO A 362 47.16 1.92 2.53
N ALA A 363 46.05 1.71 1.84
CA ALA A 363 45.96 0.76 0.73
C ALA A 363 45.66 1.53 -0.57
N MET A 364 46.33 1.10 -1.63
CA MET A 364 46.53 1.83 -2.87
C MET A 364 45.27 1.92 -3.77
N SER A 365 45.08 3.11 -4.34
CA SER A 365 44.54 3.44 -5.67
C SER A 365 43.24 2.78 -6.15
N ALA A 366 42.15 3.54 -6.06
CA ALA A 366 41.09 3.64 -7.07
C ALA A 366 40.68 5.14 -7.18
N PRO A 367 40.39 5.67 -8.37
CA PRO A 367 40.21 7.11 -8.56
C PRO A 367 38.87 7.60 -7.98
N LEU A 368 38.94 8.59 -7.07
CA LEU A 368 37.92 9.59 -6.73
C LEU A 368 36.43 9.18 -6.86
N LEU A 369 36.01 8.08 -6.24
CA LEU A 369 34.59 7.85 -5.96
C LEU A 369 34.35 8.14 -4.48
N GLY A 370 33.66 9.25 -4.19
CA GLY A 370 33.15 9.54 -2.86
C GLY A 370 32.23 8.40 -2.37
N GLN A 371 31.97 8.34 -1.05
CA GLN A 371 31.06 7.34 -0.51
C GLN A 371 29.69 7.37 -1.23
N PRO A 372 29.09 6.21 -1.53
CA PRO A 372 27.81 6.16 -2.22
C PRO A 372 26.72 6.88 -1.42
N LEU A 373 25.97 7.76 -2.07
CA LEU A 373 24.90 8.53 -1.44
C LEU A 373 23.58 7.78 -1.59
N LEU A 374 23.10 7.15 -0.52
CA LEU A 374 21.76 6.56 -0.50
C LEU A 374 20.68 7.62 -0.32
N GLU A 375 20.88 8.59 0.56
CA GLU A 375 19.93 9.68 0.80
C GLU A 375 20.69 10.97 1.08
N SER A 376 20.20 12.09 0.54
CA SER A 376 20.70 13.41 0.92
C SER A 376 20.04 13.91 2.20
N ASN A 377 20.84 14.59 3.02
CA ASN A 377 20.49 15.27 4.26
C ASN A 377 20.91 16.74 4.14
N ILE A 378 20.28 17.47 3.22
CA ILE A 378 20.43 18.92 3.07
C ILE A 378 19.46 19.59 4.04
N THR A 379 19.99 20.32 5.01
CA THR A 379 19.25 21.05 6.04
C THR A 379 19.11 22.54 5.72
N SER A 380 19.98 23.08 4.86
CA SER A 380 19.92 24.47 4.41
C SER A 380 18.73 24.79 3.50
N LEU A 381 18.08 23.76 2.94
CA LEU A 381 16.96 23.90 2.00
C LEU A 381 15.75 23.04 2.44
N PRO A 382 14.50 23.50 2.22
CA PRO A 382 13.31 22.70 2.50
C PRO A 382 13.22 21.49 1.58
N LEU A 383 13.04 20.29 2.14
CA LEU A 383 12.76 19.08 1.38
C LEU A 383 11.34 19.14 0.79
N VAL A 384 11.22 18.93 -0.51
CA VAL A 384 9.93 18.88 -1.23
C VAL A 384 9.45 17.45 -1.39
N HIS A 385 10.33 16.55 -1.86
CA HIS A 385 9.96 15.16 -2.16
C HIS A 385 11.19 14.25 -2.24
N LYS A 386 11.09 13.01 -1.75
CA LYS A 386 12.07 11.94 -2.02
C LYS A 386 11.42 10.89 -2.91
N GLY A 387 11.91 10.76 -4.14
CA GLY A 387 11.51 9.73 -5.08
C GLY A 387 12.39 8.48 -4.99
N LYS A 388 12.18 7.53 -5.91
CA LYS A 388 12.96 6.27 -5.97
C LYS A 388 14.47 6.51 -6.04
N VAL A 389 14.90 7.50 -6.83
CA VAL A 389 16.32 7.79 -7.11
C VAL A 389 16.72 9.24 -6.82
N ARG A 390 15.75 10.16 -6.69
CA ARG A 390 16.02 11.60 -6.60
C ARG A 390 15.42 12.21 -5.34
N ASP A 391 16.19 13.06 -4.69
CA ASP A 391 15.76 13.87 -3.55
C ASP A 391 15.64 15.33 -4.03
N ILE A 392 14.47 15.96 -3.82
CA ILE A 392 14.12 17.27 -4.38
C ILE A 392 13.95 18.27 -3.25
N TYR A 393 14.66 19.40 -3.34
CA TYR A 393 14.62 20.49 -2.37
C TYR A 393 14.16 21.79 -3.03
N ALA A 394 13.50 22.66 -2.27
CA ALA A 394 13.09 23.98 -2.74
C ALA A 394 14.26 24.96 -2.63
N VAL A 395 14.51 25.74 -3.68
CA VAL A 395 15.46 26.86 -3.67
C VAL A 395 14.65 28.14 -3.86
N GLY A 396 14.22 28.74 -2.74
CA GLY A 396 13.20 29.79 -2.77
C GLY A 396 11.86 29.28 -3.30
N ASP A 397 11.09 30.16 -3.94
CA ASP A 397 9.71 29.85 -4.36
C ASP A 397 9.59 29.30 -5.79
N ASP A 398 10.58 29.58 -6.65
CA ASP A 398 10.52 29.39 -8.11
C ASP A 398 11.55 28.39 -8.67
N LYS A 399 12.40 27.80 -7.81
CA LYS A 399 13.44 26.84 -8.22
C LYS A 399 13.45 25.61 -7.34
N LEU A 400 14.01 24.53 -7.89
CA LEU A 400 14.23 23.28 -7.19
C LEU A 400 15.70 22.87 -7.34
N LEU A 401 16.25 22.24 -6.31
CA LEU A 401 17.49 21.48 -6.37
C LEU A 401 17.12 20.00 -6.46
N ILE A 402 17.46 19.36 -7.58
CA ILE A 402 17.25 17.91 -7.78
C ILE A 402 18.59 17.22 -7.52
N VAL A 403 18.66 16.40 -6.46
CA VAL A 403 19.82 15.58 -6.12
C VAL A 403 19.56 14.15 -6.58
N THR A 404 20.36 13.66 -7.52
CA THR A 404 20.29 12.27 -7.99
C THR A 404 21.18 11.39 -7.13
N THR A 405 20.59 10.45 -6.41
CA THR A 405 21.29 9.57 -5.49
C THR A 405 21.82 8.31 -6.17
N ASP A 406 22.62 7.53 -5.44
CA ASP A 406 23.15 6.25 -5.89
C ASP A 406 22.16 5.09 -5.66
N ARG A 407 20.90 5.40 -5.29
CA ARG A 407 19.82 4.42 -5.16
C ARG A 407 19.49 3.78 -6.50
N LEU A 408 19.20 2.48 -6.45
CA LEU A 408 18.75 1.69 -7.58
C LEU A 408 17.40 1.07 -7.25
N SER A 409 16.43 1.19 -8.16
CA SER A 409 15.15 0.50 -8.05
C SER A 409 15.00 -0.58 -9.12
N ALA A 410 14.45 -1.73 -8.73
CA ALA A 410 14.08 -2.83 -9.61
C ALA A 410 12.72 -3.39 -9.18
N PHE A 411 11.83 -3.68 -10.13
CA PHE A 411 10.46 -4.14 -9.88
C PHE A 411 9.71 -3.25 -8.86
N ASP A 412 9.82 -1.93 -9.03
CA ASP A 412 9.25 -0.90 -8.16
C ASP A 412 9.71 -0.85 -6.70
N VAL A 413 10.70 -1.67 -6.33
CA VAL A 413 11.33 -1.64 -5.01
C VAL A 413 12.73 -1.03 -5.11
N VAL A 414 13.05 -0.12 -4.19
CA VAL A 414 14.40 0.44 -4.04
C VAL A 414 15.29 -0.59 -3.32
N MET A 415 16.43 -0.91 -3.90
CA MET A 415 17.40 -1.84 -3.35
C MET A 415 18.14 -1.21 -2.15
N PRO A 416 18.45 -1.99 -1.11
CA PRO A 416 19.21 -1.49 0.04
C PRO A 416 20.68 -1.20 -0.32
N THR A 417 21.21 -1.83 -1.37
CA THR A 417 22.59 -1.64 -1.84
C THR A 417 22.66 -0.53 -2.90
N PRO A 418 23.44 0.55 -2.69
CA PRO A 418 23.64 1.60 -3.69
C PRO A 418 24.57 1.15 -4.82
N ILE A 419 24.45 1.80 -5.97
CA ILE A 419 25.42 1.69 -7.07
C ILE A 419 26.28 2.95 -7.07
N ALA A 420 27.47 2.88 -6.48
CA ALA A 420 28.36 4.02 -6.35
C ALA A 420 28.61 4.72 -7.70
N GLY A 421 28.52 6.06 -7.71
CA GLY A 421 28.74 6.88 -8.91
C GLY A 421 27.54 6.95 -9.87
N LYS A 422 26.48 6.17 -9.64
CA LYS A 422 25.27 6.20 -10.49
C LYS A 422 24.63 7.58 -10.54
N GLY A 423 24.50 8.26 -9.40
CA GLY A 423 23.86 9.57 -9.33
C GLY A 423 24.58 10.64 -10.16
N GLU A 424 25.91 10.59 -10.18
CA GLU A 424 26.76 11.44 -11.02
C GLU A 424 26.55 11.12 -12.50
N VAL A 425 26.61 9.83 -12.87
CA VAL A 425 26.40 9.39 -14.26
C VAL A 425 25.08 9.89 -14.82
N LEU A 426 23.97 9.65 -14.12
CA LEU A 426 22.64 10.04 -14.58
C LEU A 426 22.50 11.56 -14.73
N THR A 427 23.09 12.30 -13.80
CA THR A 427 23.11 13.77 -13.80
C THR A 427 23.89 14.30 -15.00
N ARG A 428 25.10 13.79 -15.24
CA ARG A 428 25.96 14.22 -16.34
C ARG A 428 25.38 13.87 -17.71
N VAL A 429 24.80 12.69 -17.85
CA VAL A 429 24.11 12.28 -19.09
C VAL A 429 22.90 13.17 -19.36
N SER A 430 22.07 13.45 -18.34
CA SER A 430 20.94 14.37 -18.50
C SER A 430 21.38 15.78 -18.89
N ALA A 431 22.42 16.32 -18.24
CA ALA A 431 22.97 17.64 -18.55
C ALA A 431 23.49 17.72 -20.00
N PHE A 432 24.19 16.68 -20.45
CA PHE A 432 24.64 16.56 -21.84
C PHE A 432 23.46 16.60 -22.83
N TRP A 433 22.39 15.84 -22.56
CA TRP A 433 21.23 15.83 -23.44
C TRP A 433 20.42 17.11 -23.40
N PHE A 434 20.29 17.75 -22.24
CA PHE A 434 19.68 19.07 -22.14
C PHE A 434 20.41 20.09 -23.02
N ASP A 435 21.75 20.12 -22.98
CA ASP A 435 22.51 21.03 -23.82
C ASP A 435 22.39 20.68 -25.32
N LYS A 436 22.52 19.39 -25.65
CA LYS A 436 22.50 18.92 -27.04
C LYS A 436 21.15 19.11 -27.72
N LEU A 437 20.04 19.03 -26.96
CA LEU A 437 18.67 19.08 -27.48
C LEU A 437 17.97 20.42 -27.25
N LYS A 438 18.64 21.40 -26.61
CA LYS A 438 18.05 22.71 -26.27
C LYS A 438 17.47 23.50 -27.45
N ALA A 439 17.96 23.24 -28.67
CA ALA A 439 17.47 23.86 -29.89
C ALA A 439 16.07 23.34 -30.31
N ILE A 440 15.69 22.14 -29.87
CA ILE A 440 14.39 21.53 -30.16
C ILE A 440 13.36 21.97 -29.12
N VAL A 441 13.72 21.84 -27.84
CA VAL A 441 12.87 22.24 -26.71
C VAL A 441 13.76 22.75 -25.57
N PRO A 442 13.39 23.85 -24.88
CA PRO A 442 14.11 24.26 -23.68
C PRO A 442 13.98 23.19 -22.59
N SER A 443 14.99 23.08 -21.74
CA SER A 443 14.93 22.25 -20.52
C SER A 443 14.67 23.10 -19.28
N GLN A 444 14.31 22.44 -18.18
CA GLN A 444 14.15 23.10 -16.88
C GLN A 444 15.48 23.48 -16.20
N ALA A 445 16.62 23.00 -16.71
CA ALA A 445 17.92 23.21 -16.07
C ALA A 445 18.33 24.69 -16.12
N LEU A 446 18.89 25.18 -15.01
CA LEU A 446 19.39 26.54 -14.87
C LEU A 446 20.91 26.53 -14.77
N ASP A 447 21.53 27.60 -15.26
CA ASP A 447 22.98 27.83 -15.13
C ASP A 447 23.33 28.35 -13.72
N ILE A 448 23.05 27.52 -12.71
CA ILE A 448 23.31 27.79 -11.30
C ILE A 448 24.03 26.58 -10.72
N ALA A 449 25.22 26.81 -10.17
CA ALA A 449 26.02 25.76 -9.52
C ALA A 449 25.27 25.22 -8.28
N PRO A 450 24.99 23.90 -8.19
CA PRO A 450 24.33 23.30 -7.03
C PRO A 450 24.99 23.62 -5.68
N GLU A 451 26.32 23.74 -5.67
CA GLU A 451 27.13 24.03 -4.48
C GLU A 451 26.93 25.46 -3.95
N SER A 452 26.34 26.34 -4.76
CA SER A 452 26.06 27.74 -4.40
C SER A 452 24.75 27.91 -3.64
N VAL A 453 23.85 26.91 -3.70
CA VAL A 453 22.51 26.98 -3.08
C VAL A 453 22.41 26.17 -1.78
N VAL A 454 23.49 25.50 -1.37
CA VAL A 454 23.57 24.70 -0.13
C VAL A 454 24.66 25.21 0.80
N ALA A 455 24.60 24.81 2.08
CA ALA A 455 25.66 25.13 3.04
C ALA A 455 26.99 24.46 2.65
N ILE A 456 28.12 25.06 3.07
CA ILE A 456 29.46 24.55 2.75
C ILE A 456 29.64 23.08 3.20
N SER A 457 29.08 22.71 4.35
CA SER A 457 29.11 21.36 4.91
C SER A 457 28.25 20.34 4.17
N GLU A 458 27.46 20.75 3.19
CA GLU A 458 26.52 19.90 2.44
C GLU A 458 26.92 19.75 0.96
N ARG A 459 28.02 20.41 0.53
CA ARG A 459 28.45 20.45 -0.87
C ARG A 459 28.86 19.08 -1.42
N ASP A 460 29.40 18.22 -0.58
CA ASP A 460 29.78 16.85 -0.90
C ASP A 460 28.59 15.99 -1.36
N GLN A 461 27.38 16.30 -0.90
CA GLN A 461 26.15 15.59 -1.26
C GLN A 461 25.58 16.00 -2.63
N VAL A 462 25.97 17.18 -3.15
CA VAL A 462 25.41 17.73 -4.40
C VAL A 462 26.41 17.76 -5.56
N THR A 463 27.71 17.81 -5.26
CA THR A 463 28.77 17.95 -6.26
C THR A 463 28.68 16.82 -7.30
N GLY A 464 28.58 17.21 -8.58
CA GLY A 464 28.50 16.30 -9.73
C GLY A 464 27.19 15.51 -9.91
N ARG A 465 26.29 15.54 -8.92
CA ARG A 465 25.07 14.70 -8.91
C ARG A 465 23.76 15.46 -8.70
N ALA A 466 23.81 16.79 -8.71
CA ALA A 466 22.63 17.62 -8.57
C ALA A 466 22.52 18.65 -9.70
N ILE A 467 21.29 19.11 -9.96
CA ILE A 467 20.98 20.18 -10.91
C ILE A 467 19.99 21.14 -10.26
N VAL A 468 20.22 22.45 -10.41
CA VAL A 468 19.23 23.48 -10.06
C VAL A 468 18.31 23.70 -11.26
N VAL A 469 17.01 23.62 -11.05
CA VAL A 469 16.00 23.68 -12.11
C VAL A 469 14.92 24.71 -11.79
N LYS A 470 14.25 25.22 -12.83
CA LYS A 470 13.04 26.03 -12.68
C LYS A 470 11.89 25.14 -12.18
N LYS A 471 11.14 25.62 -11.20
CA LYS A 471 9.92 24.96 -10.73
C LYS A 471 8.80 25.17 -11.76
N LEU A 472 8.31 24.09 -12.34
CA LEU A 472 7.30 24.11 -13.41
C LEU A 472 6.12 23.19 -13.07
N LYS A 473 4.96 23.45 -13.68
CA LYS A 473 3.81 22.56 -13.60
C LYS A 473 4.03 21.39 -14.57
N ALA A 474 4.32 20.21 -14.03
CA ALA A 474 4.46 18.99 -14.81
C ALA A 474 3.13 18.57 -15.46
N LEU A 475 3.20 18.04 -16.67
CA LEU A 475 2.07 17.40 -17.34
C LEU A 475 1.86 15.99 -16.76
N PRO A 476 0.60 15.53 -16.58
CA PRO A 476 0.28 14.24 -15.96
C PRO A 476 0.46 13.06 -16.92
N VAL A 477 1.46 13.11 -17.80
CA VAL A 477 1.67 12.14 -18.88
C VAL A 477 3.15 11.79 -18.99
N GLU A 478 3.43 10.51 -19.13
CA GLU A 478 4.73 10.00 -19.51
C GLU A 478 4.82 9.89 -21.04
N ALA A 479 5.72 10.66 -21.64
CA ALA A 479 5.87 10.76 -23.08
C ALA A 479 6.89 9.73 -23.58
N ILE A 480 6.46 8.48 -23.75
CA ILE A 480 7.32 7.38 -24.17
C ILE A 480 7.41 7.32 -25.70
N VAL A 481 8.63 7.16 -26.21
CA VAL A 481 8.89 6.91 -27.64
C VAL A 481 9.66 5.61 -27.79
N ARG A 482 9.24 4.79 -28.77
CA ARG A 482 9.82 3.48 -29.05
C ARG A 482 10.30 3.44 -30.49
N GLY A 483 11.58 3.11 -30.71
CA GLY A 483 12.08 2.74 -32.04
C GLY A 483 12.29 1.24 -32.20
N TYR A 484 12.22 0.48 -31.12
CA TYR A 484 12.34 -0.98 -31.11
C TYR A 484 11.23 -1.60 -30.26
N LEU A 485 10.79 -2.80 -30.65
CA LEU A 485 9.64 -3.45 -30.03
C LEU A 485 10.06 -4.39 -28.88
N VAL A 486 9.99 -3.87 -27.65
CA VAL A 486 10.36 -4.59 -26.41
C VAL A 486 9.46 -4.20 -25.24
N GLY A 487 9.65 -4.87 -24.09
CA GLY A 487 8.98 -4.51 -22.84
C GLY A 487 7.45 -4.62 -22.90
N SER A 488 6.75 -3.62 -22.36
CA SER A 488 5.28 -3.57 -22.39
C SER A 488 4.73 -3.48 -23.82
N GLY A 489 5.40 -2.76 -24.72
CA GLY A 489 5.00 -2.68 -26.13
C GLY A 489 5.03 -4.04 -26.85
N TRP A 490 6.04 -4.86 -26.57
CA TRP A 490 6.08 -6.24 -27.10
C TRP A 490 4.93 -7.10 -26.58
N LYS A 491 4.63 -7.02 -25.28
CA LYS A 491 3.51 -7.76 -24.68
C LYS A 491 2.16 -7.37 -25.28
N GLU A 492 1.94 -6.07 -25.50
CA GLU A 492 0.70 -5.56 -26.11
C GLU A 492 0.58 -5.95 -27.59
N TYR A 493 1.68 -5.89 -28.34
CA TYR A 493 1.73 -6.32 -29.74
C TYR A 493 1.42 -7.82 -29.88
N LEU A 494 1.92 -8.68 -28.98
CA LEU A 494 1.56 -10.11 -28.99
C LEU A 494 0.06 -10.35 -28.77
N ALA A 495 -0.60 -9.51 -27.99
CA ALA A 495 -2.01 -9.65 -27.68
C ALA A 495 -2.93 -9.09 -28.78
N SER A 496 -2.55 -7.98 -29.41
CA SER A 496 -3.46 -7.19 -30.26
C SER A 496 -2.88 -6.75 -31.61
N GLN A 497 -1.61 -7.06 -31.88
CA GLN A 497 -0.83 -6.50 -33.00
C GLN A 497 -0.84 -4.96 -33.05
N SER A 498 -1.00 -4.32 -31.89
CA SER A 498 -0.97 -2.88 -31.71
C SER A 498 -0.25 -2.49 -30.43
N VAL A 499 0.17 -1.23 -30.34
CA VAL A 499 0.72 -0.61 -29.12
C VAL A 499 0.11 0.77 -28.94
N CYS A 500 -0.54 1.02 -27.79
CA CYS A 500 -1.33 2.24 -27.54
C CYS A 500 -2.35 2.53 -28.65
N GLY A 501 -2.95 1.49 -29.23
CA GLY A 501 -3.89 1.58 -30.36
C GLY A 501 -3.25 1.80 -31.74
N ILE A 502 -1.92 1.93 -31.85
CA ILE A 502 -1.20 2.04 -33.11
C ILE A 502 -0.98 0.64 -33.68
N LYS A 503 -1.60 0.33 -34.82
CA LYS A 503 -1.40 -0.96 -35.52
C LYS A 503 0.03 -1.07 -36.04
N LEU A 504 0.67 -2.20 -35.78
CA LEU A 504 2.01 -2.50 -36.27
C LEU A 504 1.98 -3.60 -37.34
N PRO A 505 3.01 -3.67 -38.22
CA PRO A 505 3.12 -4.74 -39.21
C PRO A 505 3.10 -6.12 -38.55
N ALA A 506 2.48 -7.10 -39.22
CA ALA A 506 2.51 -8.48 -38.76
C ALA A 506 3.92 -9.09 -38.89
N GLY A 507 4.22 -10.10 -38.07
CA GLY A 507 5.46 -10.87 -38.16
C GLY A 507 6.68 -10.25 -37.48
N LEU A 508 6.53 -9.11 -36.78
CA LEU A 508 7.60 -8.56 -35.95
C LEU A 508 8.01 -9.54 -34.85
N LYS A 509 9.31 -9.59 -34.58
CA LYS A 509 9.97 -10.37 -33.52
C LYS A 509 10.33 -9.46 -32.34
N LEU A 510 10.63 -10.09 -31.20
CA LEU A 510 11.15 -9.38 -30.04
C LEU A 510 12.40 -8.59 -30.41
N ALA A 511 12.48 -7.33 -29.97
CA ALA A 511 13.58 -6.41 -30.27
C ALA A 511 13.75 -6.03 -31.74
N ASP A 512 12.76 -6.28 -32.61
CA ASP A 512 12.78 -5.72 -33.96
C ASP A 512 12.78 -4.19 -33.93
N ARG A 513 13.54 -3.60 -34.84
CA ARG A 513 13.46 -2.17 -35.15
C ARG A 513 12.12 -1.88 -35.81
N LEU A 514 11.40 -0.89 -35.30
CA LEU A 514 10.16 -0.42 -35.91
C LEU A 514 10.44 0.34 -37.21
N PRO A 515 9.53 0.29 -38.21
CA PRO A 515 9.70 1.04 -39.45
C PRO A 515 9.87 2.55 -39.20
N GLU A 516 9.08 3.08 -38.26
CA GLU A 516 9.23 4.42 -37.72
C GLU A 516 9.08 4.38 -36.20
N PRO A 517 9.76 5.28 -35.46
CA PRO A 517 9.52 5.42 -34.04
C PRO A 517 8.07 5.83 -33.76
N ILE A 518 7.46 5.20 -32.76
CA ILE A 518 6.08 5.46 -32.37
C ILE A 518 6.03 6.14 -31.01
N PHE A 519 5.03 7.01 -30.83
CA PHE A 519 4.72 7.68 -29.58
C PHE A 519 3.67 6.87 -28.81
N THR A 520 3.98 6.43 -27.59
CA THR A 520 3.14 5.50 -26.81
C THR A 520 2.94 6.06 -25.40
N PRO A 521 2.03 7.03 -25.19
CA PRO A 521 1.91 7.71 -23.92
C PRO A 521 1.39 6.78 -22.81
N SER A 522 1.76 7.07 -21.56
CA SER A 522 1.15 6.48 -20.38
C SER A 522 0.72 7.55 -19.37
N THR A 523 -0.30 7.24 -18.57
CA THR A 523 -0.68 8.13 -17.46
C THR A 523 0.29 7.97 -16.31
N LYS A 524 0.65 9.09 -15.66
CA LYS A 524 1.43 9.07 -14.43
C LYS A 524 0.53 8.66 -13.26
N ALA A 525 0.65 7.41 -12.81
CA ALA A 525 -0.20 6.90 -11.74
C ALA A 525 0.24 7.45 -10.37
N ALA A 526 -0.66 7.47 -9.38
CA ALA A 526 -0.30 7.83 -8.00
C ALA A 526 0.76 6.86 -7.44
N VAL A 527 1.59 7.33 -6.50
CA VAL A 527 2.70 6.54 -5.91
C VAL A 527 2.18 5.19 -5.40
N GLY A 528 2.59 4.09 -6.06
CA GLY A 528 2.20 2.72 -5.74
C GLY A 528 1.31 2.01 -6.77
N ALA A 529 0.80 2.73 -7.78
CA ALA A 529 0.13 2.14 -8.94
C ALA A 529 1.08 2.07 -10.16
N HIS A 530 0.81 1.18 -11.11
CA HIS A 530 1.57 1.08 -12.36
C HIS A 530 1.07 2.09 -13.39
N ASP A 531 2.00 2.69 -14.14
CA ASP A 531 1.66 3.55 -15.27
C ASP A 531 0.94 2.73 -16.36
N GLU A 532 -0.21 3.23 -16.82
CA GLU A 532 -1.05 2.55 -17.81
C GLU A 532 -0.82 3.17 -19.18
N ASN A 533 -0.53 2.33 -20.18
CA ASN A 533 -0.46 2.74 -21.58
C ASN A 533 -1.84 3.27 -22.01
N ILE A 534 -1.87 4.49 -22.56
CA ILE A 534 -3.10 5.10 -23.09
C ILE A 534 -2.97 5.40 -24.57
N ALA A 535 -4.11 5.47 -25.26
CA ALA A 535 -4.16 5.95 -26.63
C ALA A 535 -3.91 7.46 -26.70
N PHE A 536 -3.48 7.95 -27.87
CA PHE A 536 -3.24 9.38 -28.11
C PHE A 536 -4.48 10.23 -27.83
N ASP A 537 -5.67 9.77 -28.23
CA ASP A 537 -6.93 10.52 -28.03
C ASP A 537 -7.24 10.71 -26.54
N ALA A 538 -7.01 9.68 -25.70
CA ALA A 538 -7.17 9.78 -24.26
C ALA A 538 -6.18 10.77 -23.63
N MET A 539 -4.94 10.82 -24.13
CA MET A 539 -3.97 11.85 -23.73
C MET A 539 -4.45 13.26 -24.15
N ALA A 540 -4.98 13.40 -25.36
CA ALA A 540 -5.51 14.67 -25.87
C ALA A 540 -6.69 15.19 -25.06
N GLU A 541 -7.55 14.31 -24.53
CA GLU A 541 -8.60 14.67 -23.58
C GLU A 541 -8.04 15.17 -22.24
N LEU A 542 -6.93 14.59 -21.76
CA LEU A 542 -6.33 14.95 -20.48
C LEU A 542 -5.60 16.29 -20.48
N ILE A 543 -4.83 16.58 -21.54
CA ILE A 543 -3.95 17.77 -21.58
C ILE A 543 -4.30 18.79 -22.66
N GLY A 544 -5.35 18.52 -23.44
CA GLY A 544 -5.75 19.32 -24.60
C GLY A 544 -5.07 18.89 -25.90
N ALA A 545 -5.82 18.96 -27.00
CA ALA A 545 -5.40 18.42 -28.30
C ALA A 545 -4.14 19.08 -28.87
N ASP A 546 -4.00 20.39 -28.76
CA ASP A 546 -2.85 21.11 -29.30
C ASP A 546 -1.56 20.79 -28.54
N LEU A 547 -1.64 20.74 -27.21
CA LEU A 547 -0.52 20.38 -26.36
C LEU A 547 -0.13 18.90 -26.54
N ALA A 548 -1.11 18.00 -26.69
CA ALA A 548 -0.85 16.59 -26.97
C ALA A 548 -0.12 16.38 -28.29
N LYS A 549 -0.53 17.09 -29.36
CA LYS A 549 0.20 17.09 -30.64
C LYS A 549 1.62 17.61 -30.48
N GLN A 550 1.80 18.70 -29.73
CA GLN A 550 3.13 19.27 -29.49
C GLN A 550 4.03 18.29 -28.74
N VAL A 551 3.54 17.67 -27.65
CA VAL A 551 4.30 16.68 -26.87
C VAL A 551 4.67 15.47 -27.73
N CYS A 552 3.75 14.95 -28.55
CA CYS A 552 4.02 13.84 -29.46
C CYS A 552 5.13 14.20 -30.48
N ASN A 553 4.96 15.32 -31.18
CA ASN A 553 5.91 15.76 -32.20
C ASN A 553 7.31 16.03 -31.62
N VAL A 554 7.39 16.76 -30.51
CA VAL A 554 8.65 17.08 -29.85
C VAL A 554 9.33 15.80 -29.35
N SER A 555 8.60 14.90 -28.70
CA SER A 555 9.13 13.62 -28.23
C SER A 555 9.74 12.78 -29.37
N LEU A 556 9.05 12.69 -30.51
CA LEU A 556 9.53 11.96 -31.69
C LEU A 556 10.81 12.59 -32.26
N ILE A 557 10.90 13.92 -32.33
CA ILE A 557 12.09 14.64 -32.82
C ILE A 557 13.27 14.45 -31.84
N LEU A 558 13.03 14.59 -30.53
CA LEU A 558 14.04 14.37 -29.50
C LEU A 558 14.59 12.95 -29.57
N TYR A 559 13.71 11.94 -29.62
CA TYR A 559 14.09 10.55 -29.71
C TYR A 559 14.91 10.25 -30.97
N LYS A 560 14.45 10.70 -32.15
CA LYS A 560 15.17 10.47 -33.42
C LYS A 560 16.57 11.07 -33.37
N THR A 561 16.67 12.33 -32.96
CA THR A 561 17.95 13.05 -32.84
C THR A 561 18.91 12.34 -31.87
N ALA A 562 18.38 11.91 -30.72
CA ALA A 562 19.17 11.22 -29.70
C ALA A 562 19.60 9.81 -30.13
N ALA A 563 18.69 9.04 -30.74
CA ALA A 563 18.95 7.69 -31.22
C ALA A 563 19.99 7.68 -32.34
N GLU A 564 19.92 8.63 -33.27
CA GLU A 564 20.91 8.80 -34.34
C GLU A 564 22.29 9.11 -33.78
N TYR A 565 22.40 10.06 -32.83
CA TYR A 565 23.66 10.38 -32.18
C TYR A 565 24.21 9.21 -31.35
N ALA A 566 23.38 8.56 -30.54
CA ALA A 566 23.80 7.45 -29.71
C ALA A 566 24.32 6.28 -30.56
N LEU A 567 23.73 6.06 -31.74
CA LEU A 567 24.17 5.01 -32.65
C LEU A 567 25.61 5.28 -33.16
N THR A 568 25.99 6.54 -33.40
CA THR A 568 27.39 6.87 -33.75
C THR A 568 28.37 6.63 -32.60
N ARG A 569 27.85 6.46 -31.38
CA ARG A 569 28.60 6.09 -30.16
C ARG A 569 28.48 4.60 -29.83
N GLY A 570 27.93 3.79 -30.73
CA GLY A 570 27.76 2.36 -30.54
C GLY A 570 26.66 1.98 -29.54
N ILE A 571 25.69 2.88 -29.29
CA ILE A 571 24.56 2.65 -28.39
C ILE A 571 23.24 2.74 -29.18
N ILE A 572 22.41 1.72 -29.09
CA ILE A 572 21.02 1.75 -29.57
C ILE A 572 20.13 2.21 -28.42
N ILE A 573 19.31 3.23 -28.64
CA ILE A 573 18.23 3.62 -27.72
C ILE A 573 16.96 2.93 -28.18
N ALA A 574 16.57 1.84 -27.51
CA ALA A 574 15.41 1.05 -27.92
C ALA A 574 14.09 1.81 -27.70
N ASP A 575 13.95 2.39 -26.52
CA ASP A 575 12.89 3.30 -26.14
C ASP A 575 13.38 4.26 -25.04
N THR A 576 12.64 5.35 -24.85
CA THR A 576 12.90 6.35 -23.82
C THR A 576 11.60 6.96 -23.33
N LYS A 577 11.63 7.46 -22.09
CA LYS A 577 10.53 8.21 -21.49
C LYS A 577 10.96 9.66 -21.25
N PHE A 578 10.20 10.60 -21.81
CA PHE A 578 10.31 12.02 -21.48
C PHE A 578 9.19 12.45 -20.53
N GLU A 579 9.47 13.49 -19.75
CA GLU A 579 8.45 14.24 -19.03
C GLU A 579 8.51 15.71 -19.45
N PHE A 580 7.35 16.35 -19.50
CA PHE A 580 7.26 17.76 -19.88
C PHE A 580 6.49 18.56 -18.83
N GLY A 581 6.83 19.83 -18.73
CA GLY A 581 6.07 20.84 -18.02
C GLY A 581 5.71 21.99 -18.93
N VAL A 582 4.89 22.91 -18.41
CA VAL A 582 4.58 24.19 -19.06
C VAL A 582 5.04 25.34 -18.18
N ASP A 583 5.62 26.36 -18.81
CA ASP A 583 5.93 27.62 -18.15
C ASP A 583 4.70 28.54 -18.06
N GLU A 584 4.89 29.72 -17.46
CA GLU A 584 3.83 30.72 -17.29
C GLU A 584 3.25 31.24 -18.62
N ALA A 585 4.02 31.16 -19.71
CA ALA A 585 3.57 31.52 -21.05
C ALA A 585 2.91 30.34 -21.79
N GLY A 586 2.76 29.18 -21.13
CA GLY A 586 2.22 27.95 -21.71
C GLY A 586 3.19 27.25 -22.66
N LYS A 587 4.48 27.62 -22.67
CA LYS A 587 5.48 26.99 -23.52
C LYS A 587 5.91 25.64 -22.93
N LEU A 588 6.01 24.63 -23.78
CA LEU A 588 6.49 23.31 -23.42
C LEU A 588 7.98 23.33 -23.05
N VAL A 589 8.31 22.71 -21.92
CA VAL A 589 9.68 22.59 -21.39
C VAL A 589 9.94 21.12 -21.06
N LEU A 590 11.11 20.61 -21.44
CA LEU A 590 11.57 19.28 -21.05
C LEU A 590 11.99 19.31 -19.57
N ILE A 591 11.37 18.44 -18.77
CA ILE A 591 11.63 18.34 -17.33
C ILE A 591 12.22 16.97 -16.99
N ASP A 592 12.40 16.72 -15.70
CA ASP A 592 12.86 15.45 -15.14
C ASP A 592 14.30 15.09 -15.56
N GLU A 593 14.61 13.81 -15.78
CA GLU A 593 15.87 13.35 -16.38
C GLU A 593 15.67 13.05 -17.87
N ALA A 594 16.73 13.12 -18.68
CA ALA A 594 16.62 12.92 -20.12
C ALA A 594 17.63 11.89 -20.62
N LEU A 595 17.12 10.85 -21.29
CA LEU A 595 17.90 9.88 -22.06
C LEU A 595 19.06 9.27 -21.24
N THR A 596 18.72 8.82 -20.04
CA THR A 596 19.61 8.09 -19.13
C THR A 596 19.33 6.59 -19.20
N PRO A 597 20.22 5.72 -18.67
CA PRO A 597 19.91 4.29 -18.53
C PRO A 597 18.77 3.97 -17.55
N ASP A 598 18.33 4.94 -16.72
CA ASP A 598 17.16 4.78 -15.84
C ASP A 598 15.84 5.11 -16.57
N SER A 599 15.89 6.04 -17.53
CA SER A 599 14.72 6.50 -18.31
C SER A 599 14.62 5.86 -19.71
N SER A 600 15.65 5.12 -20.13
CA SER A 600 15.79 4.57 -21.48
C SER A 600 16.43 3.19 -21.48
N ARG A 601 16.06 2.36 -22.45
CA ARG A 601 16.72 1.07 -22.70
C ARG A 601 17.87 1.25 -23.69
N PHE A 602 19.09 1.05 -23.21
CA PHE A 602 20.31 1.21 -24.00
C PHE A 602 20.95 -0.13 -24.32
N TRP A 603 21.16 -0.42 -25.60
CA TRP A 603 21.80 -1.66 -26.04
C TRP A 603 23.16 -1.38 -26.72
N PRO A 604 24.17 -2.24 -26.53
CA PRO A 604 25.38 -2.21 -27.33
C PRO A 604 25.04 -2.55 -28.78
N ALA A 605 25.35 -1.66 -29.71
CA ALA A 605 25.03 -1.87 -31.12
C ALA A 605 25.72 -3.11 -31.71
N ASP A 606 26.89 -3.45 -31.19
CA ASP A 606 27.71 -4.62 -31.56
C ASP A 606 27.14 -5.96 -31.06
N GLN A 607 26.20 -5.94 -30.12
CA GLN A 607 25.60 -7.14 -29.51
C GLN A 607 24.10 -7.27 -29.77
N TYR A 608 23.53 -6.34 -30.53
CA TYR A 608 22.11 -6.33 -30.87
C TYR A 608 21.77 -7.40 -31.91
N GLN A 609 20.79 -8.25 -31.60
CA GLN A 609 20.22 -9.23 -32.53
C GLN A 609 18.69 -9.26 -32.38
N PRO A 610 17.92 -9.12 -33.46
CA PRO A 610 16.47 -9.29 -33.40
C PRO A 610 16.08 -10.74 -33.07
N GLY A 611 14.99 -10.91 -32.32
CA GLY A 611 14.47 -12.20 -31.87
C GLY A 611 14.96 -12.65 -30.50
N SER A 612 15.89 -11.93 -29.87
CA SER A 612 16.33 -12.15 -28.49
C SER A 612 16.17 -10.89 -27.65
N ASN A 613 16.20 -11.02 -26.32
CA ASN A 613 16.24 -9.86 -25.44
C ASN A 613 17.70 -9.34 -25.39
N PRO A 614 18.01 -8.16 -25.94
CA PRO A 614 19.40 -7.73 -26.07
C PRO A 614 20.04 -7.44 -24.71
N PRO A 615 21.37 -7.59 -24.58
CA PRO A 615 22.09 -7.11 -23.42
C PRO A 615 21.88 -5.60 -23.26
N SER A 616 21.72 -5.13 -22.03
CA SER A 616 21.42 -3.72 -21.75
C SER A 616 22.51 -3.06 -20.90
N PHE A 617 22.74 -1.77 -21.13
CA PHE A 617 23.57 -0.91 -20.28
C PHE A 617 22.84 -0.46 -19.00
N ASP A 618 21.61 -0.93 -18.78
CA ASP A 618 20.76 -0.57 -17.66
C ASP A 618 20.83 -1.58 -16.50
N LYS A 619 19.75 -1.62 -15.70
CA LYS A 619 19.56 -2.46 -14.52
C LYS A 619 19.38 -3.95 -14.82
N GLN A 620 19.63 -4.43 -16.04
CA GLN A 620 19.34 -5.81 -16.44
C GLN A 620 20.11 -6.84 -15.61
N PHE A 621 21.40 -6.64 -15.31
CA PHE A 621 22.18 -7.55 -14.44
C PHE A 621 21.55 -7.71 -13.06
N VAL A 622 21.07 -6.60 -12.49
CA VAL A 622 20.37 -6.61 -11.21
C VAL A 622 19.04 -7.32 -11.33
N ARG A 623 18.27 -7.10 -12.41
CA ARG A 623 17.00 -7.80 -12.64
C ARG A 623 17.18 -9.30 -12.78
N ASP A 624 18.12 -9.74 -13.60
CA ASP A 624 18.41 -11.16 -13.84
C ASP A 624 18.84 -11.84 -12.52
N TRP A 625 19.74 -11.19 -11.78
CA TRP A 625 20.16 -11.69 -10.47
C TRP A 625 18.97 -11.78 -9.49
N LEU A 626 18.16 -10.72 -9.41
CA LEU A 626 16.96 -10.70 -8.55
C LEU A 626 15.95 -11.79 -8.91
N GLU A 627 15.72 -12.04 -10.20
CA GLU A 627 14.86 -13.15 -10.63
C GLU A 627 15.42 -14.52 -10.26
N SER A 628 16.74 -14.69 -10.35
CA SER A 628 17.42 -15.94 -9.95
C SER A 628 17.52 -16.12 -8.42
N SER A 629 17.45 -15.04 -7.65
CA SER A 629 17.62 -15.04 -6.19
C SER A 629 16.47 -15.69 -5.42
N GLY A 630 15.33 -15.95 -6.07
CA GLY A 630 14.10 -16.42 -5.42
C GLY A 630 13.33 -15.33 -4.67
N TRP A 631 13.71 -14.06 -4.81
CA TRP A 631 13.00 -12.93 -4.21
C TRP A 631 11.62 -12.73 -4.83
N ASN A 632 10.61 -12.53 -3.99
CA ASN A 632 9.20 -12.40 -4.38
C ASN A 632 8.81 -11.04 -4.96
N LYS A 633 9.79 -10.18 -5.31
CA LYS A 633 9.59 -8.82 -5.84
C LYS A 633 8.88 -7.86 -4.87
N GLN A 634 8.86 -8.15 -3.57
CA GLN A 634 8.28 -7.29 -2.53
C GLN A 634 9.35 -6.67 -1.63
N ALA A 635 9.12 -5.44 -1.17
CA ALA A 635 10.06 -4.75 -0.27
C ALA A 635 10.20 -5.45 1.10
N PRO A 636 11.40 -5.48 1.70
CA PRO A 636 12.65 -4.90 1.20
C PRO A 636 13.29 -5.76 0.09
N GLY A 637 13.97 -5.09 -0.85
CA GLY A 637 14.82 -5.79 -1.82
C GLY A 637 15.99 -6.49 -1.14
N PRO A 638 16.50 -7.60 -1.69
CA PRO A 638 17.69 -8.26 -1.16
C PRO A 638 18.95 -7.40 -1.34
N VAL A 639 19.96 -7.65 -0.50
CA VAL A 639 21.29 -7.05 -0.64
C VAL A 639 21.94 -7.59 -1.92
N LEU A 640 22.35 -6.69 -2.80
CA LEU A 640 23.04 -7.06 -4.05
C LEU A 640 24.48 -7.50 -3.74
N PRO A 641 24.97 -8.61 -4.34
CA PRO A 641 26.37 -9.00 -4.23
C PRO A 641 27.30 -7.97 -4.87
N ASP A 642 28.50 -7.80 -4.31
CA ASP A 642 29.49 -6.81 -4.77
C ASP A 642 29.80 -6.96 -6.27
N GLU A 643 29.91 -8.18 -6.78
CA GLU A 643 30.14 -8.44 -8.22
C GLU A 643 29.02 -7.85 -9.10
N ILE A 644 27.76 -7.94 -8.66
CA ILE A 644 26.62 -7.37 -9.39
C ILE A 644 26.64 -5.85 -9.31
N VAL A 645 27.00 -5.28 -8.15
CA VAL A 645 27.15 -3.84 -7.94
C VAL A 645 28.23 -3.27 -8.85
N GLU A 646 29.41 -3.88 -8.87
CA GLU A 646 30.56 -3.47 -9.69
C GLU A 646 30.25 -3.55 -11.19
N LYS A 647 29.66 -4.66 -11.67
CA LYS A 647 29.24 -4.80 -13.07
C LYS A 647 28.22 -3.75 -13.46
N THR A 648 27.26 -3.48 -12.58
CA THR A 648 26.23 -2.47 -12.80
C THR A 648 26.86 -1.08 -12.88
N ALA A 649 27.69 -0.70 -11.91
CA ALA A 649 28.40 0.59 -11.90
C ALA A 649 29.25 0.78 -13.17
N ALA A 650 30.03 -0.24 -13.55
CA ALA A 650 30.84 -0.22 -14.76
C ALA A 650 30.01 0.03 -16.02
N LYS A 651 28.79 -0.53 -16.10
CA LYS A 651 27.89 -0.33 -17.25
C LYS A 651 27.30 1.07 -17.33
N TYR A 652 26.92 1.66 -16.20
CA TYR A 652 26.53 3.08 -16.16
C TYR A 652 27.68 3.97 -16.64
N HIS A 653 28.89 3.76 -16.11
CA HIS A 653 30.06 4.53 -16.53
C HIS A 653 30.42 4.31 -18.00
N GLU A 654 30.33 3.08 -18.51
CA GLU A 654 30.56 2.78 -19.92
C GLU A 654 29.57 3.52 -20.83
N ALA A 655 28.27 3.53 -20.47
CA ALA A 655 27.25 4.26 -21.21
C ALA A 655 27.52 5.77 -21.24
N MET A 656 27.88 6.35 -20.08
CA MET A 656 28.25 7.76 -20.00
C MET A 656 29.48 8.08 -20.86
N THR A 657 30.56 7.31 -20.72
CA THR A 657 31.81 7.52 -21.46
C THR A 657 31.56 7.47 -22.96
N ARG A 658 30.86 6.44 -23.46
CA ARG A 658 30.53 6.33 -24.89
C ARG A 658 29.68 7.51 -25.38
N LEU A 659 28.65 7.92 -24.65
CA LEU A 659 27.76 9.01 -25.06
C LEU A 659 28.45 10.38 -25.07
N LEU A 660 29.22 10.68 -24.02
CA LEU A 660 29.86 11.98 -23.85
C LEU A 660 31.12 12.13 -24.72
N GLY A 661 31.74 11.03 -25.12
CA GLY A 661 32.93 11.01 -25.98
C GLY A 661 34.19 10.80 -25.18
#